data_AF-A0A831SYW4-F1
#
_entry.id   AF-A0A831SYW4-F1
#
_cell.length_a   1.000
_cell.length_b   1.000
_cell.length_c   1.000
_cell.angle_alpha   90.00
_cell.angle_beta   90.00
_cell.angle_gamma   90.00
#
_symmetry.space_group_name_H-M   'P 1'
#
loop_
_entity.id
_entity.type
_entity.pdbx_description
1 polymer ?
#
loop_
_entity_poly.entity_id
_entity_poly.type
_entity_poly.pdbx_seq_one_letter_code
_entity_poly.pdbx_strand_id
1 'polypeptide(L)'
;MPREHKRRREVLDAVKALPSLSELASMREGHFDYEIDLEVTVYGRNYNGKKVGPYLRLLTYEPGETIISEGDWGGNTFYAVVKGQANVFVRTPDKGDVKVAELPAGAQFGEMSILAGAPRNATVKAPPNQPVQIMEVQRPALRLLRKLPKFSEALDKTYRSHGRKAALEDIRVTIGLSQEMIDQLGAISQFRVFSKNHVLAREKTPIDRLYIIKEGWIRRSRELSGGPEPRIEQDFLGSGFCFGLEGALRDAAWPHTITLLGRTEVLEVSVRRLRQNPALREALLSGVGRFAPPAAIAEHLKYDPVVREKILSAQERLINTGLVDGTNLLVMDMELCVRCGNCSLACHKIHGQSRLLRRGIHVTRLEAPKKSAEQSIISPAVCMHCKDPECLTGCPTGAIGRFSLGQIDIDPKLCIGCGDCAINCPYNAISMVPRKSKQEAANGGFMSSLRDMLRLKLDPLPPPVDQTDDLLAVKCNLCSNTPLNPPGSKTQAFGCEENCPTGALARVNPREYFTEIKQIEGLAFVDQTHAIGRNIHKSDPLRRLLHLAGGSMVLLLTAAAIFGIKQFGLGGSILGFLNMRWITGLVGLIGILAVMTYPVRRQIFKKRAGALRYWMLAHSYLGVLAGLMLLIHGGTDSGGALTTALMISFDLVILSGLFGLFCYLIVPRFLTRIEGEPLLLDDLKARREELQNEIAEIGSLPSEPLRKLVKEKVVPRFVSFGYLLRQYLKRESLDELLESARQEFKADAAALGDRERRKLNRAIEAAATLRRVDALIYLHRLLRLWLPPHVASTSLMLALMVVHIIQVIYYAWR
;
A
#
# COMPACT_ATOMS: atom_id res chain seq x y z
N MET A 1 5.78 24.70 -30.65
CA MET A 1 6.61 23.53 -30.25
C MET A 1 8.05 23.98 -30.42
N PRO A 2 8.89 23.86 -29.39
CA PRO A 2 10.24 24.43 -29.42
C PRO A 2 11.12 23.76 -30.48
N ARG A 3 12.05 24.54 -31.03
CA ARG A 3 13.03 24.04 -32.00
C ARG A 3 14.19 23.35 -31.27
N GLU A 4 14.39 22.06 -31.54
CA GLU A 4 15.51 21.29 -30.98
C GLU A 4 16.77 21.37 -31.83
N HIS A 5 17.89 21.69 -31.18
CA HIS A 5 19.22 21.71 -31.78
C HIS A 5 19.85 20.31 -31.73
N LYS A 6 19.99 19.67 -32.89
CA LYS A 6 20.53 18.29 -33.00
C LYS A 6 22.03 18.23 -33.29
N ARG A 7 22.67 19.35 -33.64
CA ARG A 7 24.10 19.40 -33.96
C ARG A 7 24.92 19.31 -32.67
N ARG A 8 25.71 18.23 -32.53
CA ARG A 8 26.52 17.95 -31.33
C ARG A 8 27.38 19.13 -30.87
N ARG A 9 27.98 19.85 -31.82
CA ARG A 9 28.80 21.03 -31.53
C ARG A 9 28.01 22.13 -30.83
N GLU A 10 26.79 22.42 -31.27
CA GLU A 10 25.95 23.45 -30.65
C GLU A 10 25.57 23.10 -29.22
N VAL A 11 25.23 21.83 -28.96
CA VAL A 11 24.91 21.35 -27.61
C VAL A 11 26.14 21.42 -26.70
N LEU A 12 27.32 21.02 -27.21
CA LEU A 12 28.57 21.09 -26.44
C LEU A 12 28.99 22.54 -26.14
N ASP A 13 28.82 23.45 -27.10
CA ASP A 13 29.10 24.88 -26.90
C ASP A 13 28.14 25.48 -25.86
N ALA A 14 26.87 25.08 -25.86
CA ALA A 14 25.91 25.46 -24.82
C ALA A 14 26.26 24.88 -23.44
N VAL A 15 26.75 23.64 -23.35
CA VAL A 15 27.24 23.03 -22.10
C VAL A 15 28.43 23.82 -21.54
N LYS A 16 29.38 24.20 -22.40
CA LYS A 16 30.54 25.03 -22.01
C LYS A 16 30.13 26.43 -21.56
N ALA A 17 29.10 27.01 -22.18
CA ALA A 17 28.60 28.34 -21.83
C ALA A 17 27.86 28.38 -20.48
N LEU A 18 27.35 27.25 -19.99
CA LEU A 18 26.66 27.18 -18.70
C LEU A 18 27.66 26.95 -17.55
N PRO A 19 27.80 27.89 -16.59
CA PRO A 19 28.77 27.77 -15.49
C PRO A 19 28.60 26.51 -14.64
N SER A 20 27.36 26.06 -14.47
CA SER A 20 27.03 24.86 -13.70
C SER A 20 27.35 23.56 -14.43
N LEU A 21 27.53 23.57 -15.76
CA LEU A 21 27.78 22.37 -16.57
C LEU A 21 29.15 22.38 -17.25
N SER A 22 29.89 23.49 -17.20
CA SER A 22 31.17 23.65 -17.90
C SER A 22 32.21 22.60 -17.50
N GLU A 23 32.16 22.09 -16.26
CA GLU A 23 33.05 21.02 -15.77
C GLU A 23 32.86 19.70 -16.53
N LEU A 24 31.68 19.44 -17.08
CA LEU A 24 31.44 18.25 -17.90
C LEU A 24 32.32 18.24 -19.16
N ALA A 25 32.78 19.41 -19.60
CA ALA A 25 33.65 19.59 -20.76
C ALA A 25 35.10 19.96 -20.36
N SER A 26 35.50 19.79 -19.09
CA SER A 26 36.88 20.01 -18.67
C SER A 26 37.82 18.95 -19.26
N MET A 27 39.04 19.37 -19.60
CA MET A 27 40.05 18.51 -20.22
C MET A 27 41.36 18.57 -19.45
N ARG A 28 42.01 17.42 -19.28
CA ARG A 28 43.35 17.27 -18.72
C ARG A 28 44.16 16.39 -19.67
N GLU A 29 45.32 16.87 -20.09
CA GLU A 29 46.24 16.13 -20.98
C GLU A 29 45.59 15.63 -22.29
N GLY A 30 44.61 16.38 -22.83
CA GLY A 30 43.93 16.03 -24.08
C GLY A 30 42.73 15.09 -23.93
N HIS A 31 42.43 14.61 -22.71
CA HIS A 31 41.28 13.78 -22.40
C HIS A 31 40.24 14.55 -21.58
N PHE A 32 38.95 14.19 -21.71
CA PHE A 32 37.90 14.76 -20.87
C PHE A 32 37.93 14.13 -19.48
N ASP A 33 37.91 14.94 -18.42
CA ASP A 33 37.90 14.43 -17.03
C ASP A 33 36.65 13.58 -16.74
N TYR A 34 35.55 13.87 -17.44
CA TYR A 34 34.24 13.23 -17.31
C TYR A 34 33.77 12.58 -18.62
N GLU A 35 34.67 11.96 -19.38
CA GLU A 35 34.40 11.42 -20.73
C GLU A 35 33.13 10.56 -20.82
N ILE A 36 32.97 9.59 -19.91
CA ILE A 36 31.81 8.68 -19.90
C ILE A 36 30.52 9.45 -19.59
N ASP A 37 30.56 10.37 -18.61
CA ASP A 37 29.39 11.14 -18.22
C ASP A 37 28.98 12.11 -19.34
N LEU A 38 29.94 12.76 -20.01
CA LEU A 38 29.72 13.61 -21.19
C LEU A 38 29.13 12.79 -22.35
N GLU A 39 29.66 11.60 -22.62
CA GLU A 39 29.19 10.78 -23.72
C GLU A 39 27.73 10.36 -23.55
N VAL A 40 27.37 9.88 -22.36
CA VAL A 40 26.01 9.44 -22.08
C VAL A 40 25.03 10.63 -22.04
N THR A 41 25.42 11.76 -21.43
CA THR A 41 24.55 12.92 -21.27
C THR A 41 24.34 13.72 -22.56
N VAL A 42 25.38 13.91 -23.38
CA VAL A 42 25.34 14.76 -24.59
C VAL A 42 25.15 13.96 -25.87
N TYR A 43 25.80 12.80 -26.00
CA TYR A 43 25.77 12.01 -27.23
C TYR A 43 24.77 10.86 -27.17
N GLY A 44 24.57 10.30 -25.98
CA GLY A 44 23.84 9.06 -25.76
C GLY A 44 24.64 7.84 -26.22
N ARG A 45 24.33 6.68 -25.65
CA ARG A 45 24.92 5.38 -26.01
C ARG A 45 23.82 4.39 -26.40
N ASN A 46 24.18 3.37 -27.16
CA ASN A 46 23.31 2.22 -27.38
C ASN A 46 23.67 1.11 -26.40
N TYR A 47 22.67 0.59 -25.71
CA TYR A 47 22.78 -0.54 -24.80
C TYR A 47 21.78 -1.60 -25.22
N ASN A 48 22.26 -2.77 -25.68
CA ASN A 48 21.43 -3.88 -26.17
C ASN A 48 20.35 -3.45 -27.18
N GLY A 49 20.74 -2.63 -28.17
CA GLY A 49 19.83 -2.13 -29.22
C GLY A 49 18.85 -1.03 -28.77
N LYS A 50 18.91 -0.58 -27.50
CA LYS A 50 18.10 0.52 -26.97
C LYS A 50 18.97 1.74 -26.70
N LYS A 51 18.45 2.92 -27.02
CA LYS A 51 19.16 4.18 -26.85
C LYS A 51 19.07 4.66 -25.39
N VAL A 52 20.21 4.96 -24.79
CA VAL A 52 20.40 5.48 -23.44
C VAL A 52 20.94 6.90 -23.60
N GLY A 53 20.13 7.92 -23.29
CA GLY A 53 20.43 9.31 -23.60
C GLY A 53 20.27 9.66 -25.10
N PRO A 54 20.69 10.86 -25.54
CA PRO A 54 21.24 11.94 -24.72
C PRO A 54 20.20 12.50 -23.75
N TYR A 55 20.64 12.89 -22.55
CA TYR A 55 19.77 13.46 -21.52
C TYR A 55 19.74 15.00 -21.53
N LEU A 56 20.65 15.62 -22.28
CA LEU A 56 20.69 17.06 -22.50
C LEU A 56 20.10 17.38 -23.87
N ARG A 57 19.13 18.29 -23.89
CA ARG A 57 18.49 18.76 -25.13
C ARG A 57 18.52 20.28 -25.15
N LEU A 58 19.13 20.83 -26.19
CA LEU A 58 19.15 22.28 -26.41
C LEU A 58 17.91 22.66 -27.22
N LEU A 59 17.05 23.47 -26.62
CA LEU A 59 15.76 23.89 -27.17
C LEU A 59 15.72 25.41 -27.31
N THR A 60 15.24 25.90 -28.45
CA THR A 60 14.87 27.32 -28.64
C THR A 60 13.36 27.45 -28.58
N TYR A 61 12.88 28.29 -27.67
CA TYR A 61 11.48 28.67 -27.55
C TYR A 61 11.28 30.03 -28.23
N GLU A 62 10.29 30.11 -29.10
CA GLU A 62 9.91 31.35 -29.78
C GLU A 62 9.19 32.31 -28.83
N PRO A 63 9.13 33.62 -29.14
CA PRO A 63 8.53 34.61 -28.26
C PRO A 63 7.11 34.23 -27.79
N GLY A 64 6.87 34.32 -26.48
CA GLY A 64 5.60 33.97 -25.84
C GLY A 64 5.34 32.47 -25.64
N GLU A 65 6.17 31.56 -26.17
CA GLU A 65 5.98 30.12 -25.93
C GLU A 65 6.15 29.75 -24.45
N THR A 66 5.33 28.81 -23.98
CA THR A 66 5.39 28.31 -22.61
C THR A 66 6.41 27.16 -22.51
N ILE A 67 7.33 27.28 -21.55
CA ILE A 67 8.38 26.28 -21.27
C ILE A 67 7.86 25.26 -20.26
N ILE A 68 7.29 25.74 -19.14
CA ILE A 68 6.60 24.91 -18.14
C ILE A 68 5.33 25.63 -17.66
N SER A 69 4.32 24.86 -17.27
CA SER A 69 3.08 25.41 -16.69
C SER A 69 2.98 25.09 -15.20
N GLU A 70 2.42 26.01 -14.43
CA GLU A 70 2.05 25.78 -13.03
C GLU A 70 1.05 24.63 -12.89
N GLY A 71 1.19 23.84 -11.83
CA GLY A 71 0.36 22.66 -11.56
C GLY A 71 0.80 21.39 -12.30
N ASP A 72 1.63 21.51 -13.35
CA ASP A 72 2.12 20.35 -14.07
C ASP A 72 3.03 19.48 -13.19
N TRP A 73 2.83 18.17 -13.26
CA TRP A 73 3.77 17.20 -12.69
C TRP A 73 4.93 16.98 -13.67
N GLY A 74 5.72 18.04 -13.90
CA GLY A 74 6.88 18.03 -14.80
C GLY A 74 8.11 17.27 -14.25
N GLY A 75 7.91 16.27 -13.40
CA GLY A 75 8.91 15.69 -12.48
C GLY A 75 10.07 14.89 -13.09
N ASN A 76 10.27 14.97 -14.41
CA ASN A 76 11.31 14.24 -15.14
C ASN A 76 12.35 15.16 -15.81
N THR A 77 12.17 16.47 -15.83
CA THR A 77 13.09 17.44 -16.47
C THR A 77 13.30 18.68 -15.61
N PHE A 78 14.52 19.21 -15.57
CA PHE A 78 14.79 20.58 -15.11
C PHE A 78 15.46 21.37 -16.24
N TYR A 79 15.54 22.68 -16.09
CA TYR A 79 15.91 23.58 -17.16
C TYR A 79 17.00 24.56 -16.71
N ALA A 80 17.87 24.94 -17.63
CA ALA A 80 18.80 26.04 -17.47
C ALA A 80 18.71 27.01 -18.65
N VAL A 81 18.70 28.31 -18.40
CA VAL A 81 18.70 29.33 -19.45
C VAL A 81 20.11 29.43 -20.03
N VAL A 82 20.28 29.10 -21.30
CA VAL A 82 21.57 29.19 -22.00
C VAL A 82 21.79 30.60 -22.55
N LYS A 83 20.79 31.15 -23.23
CA LYS A 83 20.84 32.46 -23.88
C LYS A 83 19.49 33.15 -23.81
N GLY A 84 19.49 34.46 -23.53
CA GLY A 84 18.28 35.25 -23.35
C GLY A 84 17.81 35.28 -21.89
N GLN A 85 16.52 35.51 -21.69
CA GLN A 85 15.88 35.51 -20.37
C GLN A 85 14.49 34.88 -20.46
N ALA A 86 13.99 34.32 -19.37
CA ALA A 86 12.64 33.74 -19.29
C ALA A 86 11.79 34.45 -18.22
N ASN A 87 10.49 34.61 -18.48
CA ASN A 87 9.55 35.26 -17.56
C ASN A 87 8.83 34.21 -16.71
N VAL A 88 8.73 34.45 -15.39
CA VAL A 88 8.05 33.59 -14.43
C VAL A 88 6.72 34.21 -14.03
N PHE A 89 5.65 33.42 -14.08
CA PHE A 89 4.29 33.80 -13.74
C PHE A 89 3.72 32.85 -12.69
N VAL A 90 2.98 33.39 -11.72
CA VAL A 90 2.22 32.62 -10.72
C VAL A 90 0.76 33.01 -10.83
N ARG A 91 -0.12 32.01 -10.83
CA ARG A 91 -1.56 32.23 -10.87
C ARG A 91 -2.05 32.64 -9.49
N THR A 92 -2.75 33.76 -9.44
CA THR A 92 -3.44 34.24 -8.23
C THR A 92 -4.95 34.09 -8.42
N PRO A 93 -5.71 33.71 -7.37
CA PRO A 93 -7.17 33.57 -7.45
C PRO A 93 -7.87 34.82 -7.99
N ASP A 94 -7.35 36.00 -7.65
CA ASP A 94 -8.03 37.28 -7.92
C ASP A 94 -7.49 38.03 -9.15
N LYS A 95 -6.23 37.81 -9.57
CA LYS A 95 -5.56 38.59 -10.63
C LYS A 95 -5.06 37.76 -11.81
N GLY A 96 -5.36 36.46 -11.86
CA GLY A 96 -4.87 35.58 -12.93
C GLY A 96 -3.35 35.40 -12.88
N ASP A 97 -2.72 35.20 -14.05
CA ASP A 97 -1.28 34.99 -14.18
C ASP A 97 -0.51 36.32 -13.92
N VAL A 98 0.16 36.43 -12.76
CA VAL A 98 0.97 37.61 -12.40
C VAL A 98 2.45 37.30 -12.63
N LYS A 99 3.18 38.19 -13.32
CA LYS A 99 4.63 38.06 -13.50
C LYS A 99 5.35 38.33 -12.17
N VAL A 100 6.12 37.37 -11.69
CA VAL A 100 6.79 37.44 -10.36
C VAL A 100 8.32 37.54 -10.45
N ALA A 101 8.94 37.11 -11.56
CA ALA A 101 10.38 37.14 -11.72
C ALA A 101 10.82 37.05 -13.19
N GLU A 102 12.09 37.37 -13.44
CA GLU A 102 12.82 37.10 -14.68
C GLU A 102 14.04 36.21 -14.38
N LEU A 103 14.28 35.23 -15.24
CA LEU A 103 15.39 34.28 -15.13
C LEU A 103 16.44 34.63 -16.20
N PRO A 104 17.62 35.15 -15.81
CA PRO A 104 18.69 35.48 -16.76
C PRO A 104 19.42 34.24 -17.27
N ALA A 105 20.29 34.41 -18.26
CA ALA A 105 21.22 33.36 -18.69
C ALA A 105 22.04 32.81 -17.51
N GLY A 106 22.20 31.49 -17.46
CA GLY A 106 22.80 30.75 -16.36
C GLY A 106 21.82 30.37 -15.24
N ALA A 107 20.63 30.99 -15.17
CA ALA A 107 19.64 30.63 -14.16
C ALA A 107 19.07 29.22 -14.40
N GLN A 108 18.90 28.49 -13.31
CA GLN A 108 18.31 27.15 -13.29
C GLN A 108 16.91 27.22 -12.69
N PHE A 109 16.00 26.40 -13.20
CA PHE A 109 14.64 26.31 -12.67
C PHE A 109 14.03 24.93 -12.88
N GLY A 110 13.02 24.64 -12.06
CA GLY A 110 12.29 23.38 -12.11
C GLY A 110 12.90 22.27 -11.26
N GLU A 111 13.85 22.60 -10.41
CA GLU A 111 14.50 21.70 -9.44
C GLU A 111 13.52 21.22 -8.36
N MET A 112 12.58 22.06 -7.90
CA MET A 112 11.55 21.67 -6.92
C MET A 112 10.76 20.43 -7.37
N SER A 113 10.35 20.36 -8.63
CA SER A 113 9.50 19.25 -9.09
C SER A 113 10.23 17.92 -9.13
N ILE A 114 11.56 17.96 -9.37
CA ILE A 114 12.38 16.75 -9.40
C ILE A 114 12.86 16.34 -8.01
N LEU A 115 13.32 17.30 -7.21
CA LEU A 115 13.99 17.05 -5.92
C LEU A 115 13.02 16.98 -4.75
N ALA A 116 12.01 17.84 -4.71
CA ALA A 116 10.97 17.82 -3.67
C ALA A 116 9.75 16.98 -4.08
N GLY A 117 9.70 16.54 -5.34
CA GLY A 117 8.58 15.76 -5.85
C GLY A 117 7.25 16.52 -5.85
N ALA A 118 7.29 17.85 -5.95
CA ALA A 118 6.11 18.72 -5.98
C ALA A 118 5.65 19.03 -7.43
N PRO A 119 4.38 19.44 -7.65
CA PRO A 119 3.98 20.03 -8.92
C PRO A 119 4.75 21.33 -9.19
N ARG A 120 4.79 21.79 -10.45
CA ARG A 120 5.34 23.11 -10.79
C ARG A 120 4.59 24.21 -10.02
N ASN A 121 5.32 25.08 -9.35
CA ASN A 121 4.79 26.19 -8.56
C ASN A 121 4.63 27.49 -9.36
N ALA A 122 5.11 27.53 -10.60
CA ALA A 122 5.03 28.69 -11.47
C ALA A 122 5.07 28.26 -12.93
N THR A 123 4.48 29.10 -13.77
CA THR A 123 4.55 29.01 -15.23
C THR A 123 5.76 29.81 -15.71
N VAL A 124 6.59 29.24 -16.60
CA VAL A 124 7.74 29.94 -17.18
C VAL A 124 7.56 30.02 -18.69
N LYS A 125 7.68 31.22 -19.25
CA LYS A 125 7.47 31.51 -20.67
C LYS A 125 8.64 32.28 -21.27
N ALA A 126 8.85 32.12 -22.57
CA ALA A 126 9.68 33.02 -23.34
C ALA A 126 9.08 34.45 -23.30
N PRO A 127 9.90 35.52 -23.27
CA PRO A 127 9.40 36.88 -23.36
C PRO A 127 8.63 37.09 -24.68
N PRO A 128 7.66 38.01 -24.72
CA PRO A 128 6.86 38.26 -25.93
C PRO A 128 7.67 38.83 -27.10
N ASN A 129 8.87 39.37 -26.84
CA ASN A 129 9.65 40.12 -27.83
C ASN A 129 10.94 39.43 -28.28
N GLN A 130 11.33 38.30 -27.66
CA GLN A 130 12.60 37.63 -27.98
C GLN A 130 12.55 36.12 -27.70
N PRO A 131 13.24 35.31 -28.52
CA PRO A 131 13.38 33.89 -28.27
C PRO A 131 14.33 33.63 -27.09
N VAL A 132 14.21 32.46 -26.47
CA VAL A 132 15.08 32.01 -25.38
C VAL A 132 15.63 30.63 -25.68
N GLN A 133 16.93 30.43 -25.44
CA GLN A 133 17.57 29.12 -25.52
C GLN A 133 17.63 28.50 -24.13
N ILE A 134 17.11 27.28 -24.03
CA ILE A 134 16.99 26.51 -22.80
C ILE A 134 17.72 25.18 -22.99
N MET A 135 18.54 24.81 -22.00
CA MET A 135 19.02 23.46 -21.83
C MET A 135 18.01 22.68 -21.00
N GLU A 136 17.31 21.73 -21.63
CA GLU A 136 16.49 20.74 -20.94
C GLU A 136 17.40 19.61 -20.46
N VAL A 137 17.30 19.29 -19.17
CA VAL A 137 18.08 18.24 -18.52
C VAL A 137 17.14 17.20 -17.96
N GLN A 138 17.18 16.00 -18.54
CA GLN A 138 16.37 14.88 -18.09
C GLN A 138 16.89 14.33 -16.76
N ARG A 139 15.99 13.83 -15.92
CA ARG A 139 16.29 13.33 -14.57
C ARG A 139 17.40 12.28 -14.50
N PRO A 140 17.56 11.32 -15.45
CA PRO A 140 18.70 10.40 -15.43
C PRO A 140 20.07 11.10 -15.46
N ALA A 141 20.16 12.30 -16.04
CA ALA A 141 21.38 13.09 -16.04
C ALA A 141 21.77 13.54 -14.63
N LEU A 142 20.82 13.76 -13.71
CA LEU A 142 21.13 14.28 -12.38
C LEU A 142 22.11 13.38 -11.61
N ARG A 143 22.00 12.06 -11.76
CA ARG A 143 22.93 11.12 -11.11
C ARG A 143 24.37 11.33 -11.60
N LEU A 144 24.54 11.69 -12.88
CA LEU A 144 25.85 11.93 -13.49
C LEU A 144 26.34 13.35 -13.15
N LEU A 145 25.46 14.34 -13.32
CA LEU A 145 25.78 15.76 -13.11
C LEU A 145 26.03 16.11 -11.65
N ARG A 146 25.40 15.44 -10.67
CA ARG A 146 25.66 15.67 -9.23
C ARG A 146 27.08 15.29 -8.79
N LYS A 147 27.83 14.54 -9.60
CA LYS A 147 29.27 14.31 -9.37
C LYS A 147 30.10 15.57 -9.61
N LEU A 148 29.61 16.51 -10.42
CA LEU A 148 30.27 17.77 -10.72
C LEU A 148 30.08 18.73 -9.54
N PRO A 149 31.17 19.20 -8.89
CA PRO A 149 31.07 20.07 -7.73
C PRO A 149 30.26 21.35 -7.99
N LYS A 150 30.51 22.05 -9.10
CA LYS A 150 29.80 23.31 -9.42
C LYS A 150 28.32 23.08 -9.70
N PHE A 151 27.99 21.98 -10.36
CA PHE A 151 26.59 21.62 -10.60
C PHE A 151 25.85 21.35 -9.30
N SER A 152 26.45 20.51 -8.44
CA SER A 152 25.85 20.12 -7.16
C SER A 152 25.64 21.34 -6.25
N GLU A 153 26.63 22.23 -6.15
CA GLU A 153 26.53 23.46 -5.35
C GLU A 153 25.45 24.41 -5.89
N ALA A 154 25.40 24.62 -7.22
CA ALA A 154 24.40 25.47 -7.85
C ALA A 154 22.98 24.93 -7.62
N LEU A 155 22.79 23.62 -7.77
CA LEU A 155 21.52 22.94 -7.57
C LEU A 155 21.06 23.04 -6.10
N ASP A 156 21.95 22.72 -5.14
CA ASP A 156 21.65 22.78 -3.71
C ASP A 156 21.34 24.21 -3.25
N LYS A 157 22.09 25.21 -3.75
CA LYS A 157 21.84 26.63 -3.47
C LYS A 157 20.47 27.07 -3.97
N THR A 158 20.12 26.70 -5.21
CA THR A 158 18.81 27.02 -5.81
C THR A 158 17.69 26.34 -5.03
N TYR A 159 17.85 25.04 -4.73
CA TYR A 159 16.89 24.25 -3.94
C TYR A 159 16.61 24.90 -2.58
N ARG A 160 17.66 25.23 -1.81
CA ARG A 160 17.51 25.85 -0.48
C ARG A 160 16.91 27.25 -0.56
N SER A 161 17.27 28.03 -1.56
CA SER A 161 16.70 29.37 -1.76
C SER A 161 15.19 29.31 -2.03
N HIS A 162 14.77 28.45 -2.95
CA HIS A 162 13.36 28.29 -3.29
C HIS A 162 12.56 27.61 -2.18
N GLY A 163 13.11 26.56 -1.54
CA GLY A 163 12.52 25.93 -0.36
C GLY A 163 12.31 26.91 0.79
N ARG A 164 13.27 27.81 1.03
CA ARG A 164 13.13 28.89 2.02
C ARG A 164 11.99 29.84 1.67
N LYS A 165 11.93 30.32 0.42
CA LYS A 165 10.87 31.23 -0.04
C LYS A 165 9.49 30.58 0.11
N ALA A 166 9.36 29.31 -0.29
CA ALA A 166 8.13 28.55 -0.14
C ALA A 166 7.74 28.39 1.34
N ALA A 167 8.67 28.00 2.21
CA ALA A 167 8.40 27.87 3.64
C ALA A 167 7.97 29.20 4.30
N LEU A 168 8.59 30.31 3.92
CA LEU A 168 8.21 31.65 4.40
C LEU A 168 6.82 32.06 3.91
N GLU A 169 6.50 31.77 2.66
CA GLU A 169 5.17 32.04 2.09
C GLU A 169 4.09 31.23 2.78
N ASP A 170 4.35 29.94 3.05
CA ASP A 170 3.42 29.09 3.80
C ASP A 170 3.19 29.64 5.21
N ILE A 171 4.24 30.14 5.87
CA ILE A 171 4.14 30.82 7.18
C ILE A 171 3.30 32.09 7.05
N ARG A 172 3.53 32.91 6.02
CA ARG A 172 2.78 34.15 5.74
C ARG A 172 1.28 33.87 5.64
N VAL A 173 0.89 32.90 4.82
CA VAL A 173 -0.50 32.51 4.59
C VAL A 173 -1.12 31.89 5.84
N THR A 174 -0.39 31.03 6.54
CA THR A 174 -0.93 30.29 7.69
C THR A 174 -1.13 31.20 8.90
N ILE A 175 -0.20 32.13 9.14
CA ILE A 175 -0.15 32.98 10.34
C ILE A 175 -0.74 34.38 10.09
N GLY A 176 -0.76 34.84 8.85
CA GLY A 176 -1.19 36.20 8.51
C GLY A 176 -0.11 37.25 8.80
N LEU A 177 1.17 36.92 8.66
CA LEU A 177 2.26 37.89 8.83
C LEU A 177 2.28 38.93 7.69
N SER A 178 2.68 40.17 7.99
CA SER A 178 2.91 41.20 6.96
C SER A 178 4.13 40.84 6.10
N GLN A 179 4.19 41.39 4.88
CA GLN A 179 5.33 41.15 3.98
C GLN A 179 6.66 41.61 4.60
N GLU A 180 6.66 42.74 5.30
CA GLU A 180 7.82 43.28 6.01
C GLU A 180 8.34 42.31 7.09
N MET A 181 7.44 41.71 7.86
CA MET A 181 7.81 40.71 8.88
C MET A 181 8.37 39.44 8.23
N ILE A 182 7.86 39.03 7.08
CA ILE A 182 8.39 37.89 6.32
C ILE A 182 9.79 38.18 5.78
N ASP A 183 10.05 39.39 5.30
CA ASP A 183 11.38 39.78 4.83
C ASP A 183 12.39 39.79 5.99
N GLN A 184 11.97 40.30 7.16
CA GLN A 184 12.77 40.23 8.39
C GLN A 184 13.02 38.78 8.84
N LEU A 185 12.00 37.92 8.82
CA LEU A 185 12.14 36.50 9.11
C LEU A 185 13.07 35.81 8.10
N GLY A 186 12.99 36.19 6.83
CA GLY A 186 13.89 35.75 5.77
C GLY A 186 15.35 36.11 6.06
N ALA A 187 15.63 37.27 6.63
CA ALA A 187 17.00 37.69 6.98
C ALA A 187 17.62 36.87 8.14
N ILE A 188 16.79 36.26 8.98
CA ILE A 188 17.24 35.51 10.17
C ILE A 188 17.02 34.00 10.07
N SER A 189 16.56 33.52 8.91
CA SER A 189 16.22 32.10 8.68
C SER A 189 17.04 31.43 7.58
N GLN A 190 17.27 30.13 7.76
CA GLN A 190 17.97 29.24 6.82
C GLN A 190 17.13 27.99 6.57
N PHE A 191 17.03 27.60 5.31
CA PHE A 191 16.39 26.33 4.94
C PHE A 191 17.45 25.23 4.84
N ARG A 192 17.27 24.17 5.63
CA ARG A 192 18.19 23.03 5.70
C ARG A 192 17.46 21.73 5.40
N VAL A 193 18.22 20.80 4.83
CA VAL A 193 17.78 19.43 4.56
C VAL A 193 18.74 18.50 5.28
N PHE A 194 18.19 17.61 6.08
CA PHE A 194 18.96 16.64 6.86
C PHE A 194 18.60 15.21 6.44
N SER A 195 19.56 14.30 6.60
CA SER A 195 19.37 12.87 6.38
C SER A 195 18.79 12.19 7.62
N LYS A 196 18.31 10.96 7.42
CA LYS A 196 17.88 10.05 8.50
C LYS A 196 18.96 9.90 9.59
N ASN A 197 18.53 9.73 10.83
CA ASN A 197 19.33 9.57 12.05
C ASN A 197 20.16 10.79 12.49
N HIS A 198 20.03 11.93 11.83
CA HIS A 198 20.68 13.15 12.29
C HIS A 198 20.06 13.64 13.61
N VAL A 199 20.88 14.08 14.56
CA VAL A 199 20.43 14.64 15.85
C VAL A 199 20.40 16.16 15.73
N LEU A 200 19.19 16.74 15.71
CA LEU A 200 19.01 18.20 15.59
C LEU A 200 19.40 18.95 16.86
N ALA A 201 19.11 18.35 18.03
CA ALA A 201 19.38 18.94 19.32
C ALA A 201 19.53 17.84 20.37
N ARG A 202 20.35 18.09 21.40
CA ARG A 202 20.55 17.17 22.53
C ARG A 202 19.91 17.73 23.78
N GLU A 203 19.36 16.86 24.61
CA GLU A 203 18.84 17.23 25.93
C GLU A 203 19.87 18.06 26.72
N LYS A 204 19.39 19.04 27.51
CA LYS A 204 20.19 19.93 28.38
C LYS A 204 21.16 20.87 27.66
N THR A 205 21.18 20.91 26.33
CA THR A 205 21.94 21.93 25.58
C THR A 205 21.13 23.22 25.41
N PRO A 206 21.75 24.41 25.35
CA PRO A 206 21.03 25.69 25.23
C PRO A 206 20.27 25.79 23.90
N ILE A 207 19.09 26.43 23.94
CA ILE A 207 18.26 26.66 22.73
C ILE A 207 18.74 27.92 22.01
N ASP A 208 19.54 27.75 20.96
CA ASP A 208 20.07 28.82 20.10
C ASP A 208 19.27 29.00 18.79
N ARG A 209 18.44 28.02 18.44
CA ARG A 209 17.66 27.94 17.20
C ARG A 209 16.22 27.54 17.46
N LEU A 210 15.33 28.14 16.68
CA LEU A 210 13.95 27.72 16.53
C LEU A 210 13.85 26.93 15.21
N TYR A 211 13.24 25.75 15.27
CA TYR A 211 13.08 24.88 14.11
C TYR A 211 11.60 24.78 13.72
N ILE A 212 11.31 24.93 12.42
CA ILE A 212 9.99 24.68 11.85
C ILE A 212 10.12 23.51 10.89
N ILE A 213 9.52 22.36 11.22
CA ILE A 213 9.61 21.17 10.37
C ILE A 213 8.65 21.33 9.20
N LYS A 214 9.22 21.48 8.00
CA LYS A 214 8.43 21.53 6.77
C LYS A 214 8.05 20.11 6.37
N GLU A 215 8.99 19.18 6.30
CA GLU A 215 8.71 17.80 5.90
C GLU A 215 9.58 16.83 6.69
N GLY A 216 9.04 15.64 7.00
CA GLY A 216 9.74 14.58 7.73
C GLY A 216 9.21 14.32 9.13
N TRP A 217 9.76 13.28 9.75
CA TRP A 217 9.38 12.78 11.06
C TRP A 217 10.56 12.86 12.03
N ILE A 218 10.26 13.23 13.27
CA ILE A 218 11.23 13.30 14.35
C ILE A 218 10.82 12.39 15.51
N ARG A 219 11.83 11.94 16.26
CA ARG A 219 11.70 11.29 17.56
C ARG A 219 12.24 12.24 18.62
N ARG A 220 11.51 12.45 19.69
CA ARG A 220 12.04 13.09 20.90
C ARG A 220 12.24 12.04 21.96
N SER A 221 13.39 12.05 22.62
CA SER A 221 13.70 11.12 23.69
C SER A 221 14.39 11.82 24.86
N ARG A 222 14.06 11.42 26.09
CA ARG A 222 14.76 11.82 27.30
C ARG A 222 15.00 10.62 28.22
N GLU A 223 16.10 10.65 28.95
CA GLU A 223 16.39 9.63 29.95
C GLU A 223 15.79 10.04 31.30
N LEU A 224 14.97 9.17 31.89
CA LEU A 224 14.41 9.36 33.22
C LEU A 224 15.35 8.73 34.26
N SER A 225 15.99 9.56 35.08
CA SER A 225 16.81 9.12 36.20
C SER A 225 15.91 8.79 37.42
N GLY A 226 16.03 7.59 38.01
CA GLY A 226 15.32 7.26 39.25
C GLY A 226 14.94 5.79 39.50
N GLY A 227 15.32 4.84 38.64
CA GLY A 227 15.08 3.40 38.84
C GLY A 227 16.32 2.54 38.59
N PRO A 228 16.27 1.22 38.91
CA PRO A 228 17.40 0.30 38.72
C PRO A 228 17.76 0.06 37.24
N GLU A 229 16.86 0.39 36.31
CA GLU A 229 17.10 0.39 34.86
C GLU A 229 16.77 1.78 34.26
N PRO A 230 17.59 2.27 33.31
CA PRO A 230 17.33 3.54 32.63
C PRO A 230 16.03 3.44 31.80
N ARG A 231 15.04 4.26 32.13
CA ARG A 231 13.80 4.36 31.35
C ARG A 231 13.91 5.52 30.37
N ILE A 232 13.72 5.23 29.10
CA ILE A 232 13.67 6.26 28.04
C ILE A 232 12.21 6.62 27.81
N GLU A 233 11.88 7.89 28.02
CA GLU A 233 10.60 8.44 27.57
C GLU A 233 10.79 8.97 26.16
N GLN A 234 9.90 8.59 25.25
CA GLN A 234 9.96 9.01 23.85
C GLN A 234 8.61 9.25 23.22
N ASP A 235 8.61 10.11 22.21
CA ASP A 235 7.47 10.39 21.35
C ASP A 235 7.88 10.70 19.91
N PHE A 236 6.88 10.84 19.04
CA PHE A 236 7.05 11.07 17.61
C PHE A 236 6.26 12.29 17.17
N LEU A 237 6.81 13.07 16.25
CA LEU A 237 6.17 14.24 15.67
C LEU A 237 6.48 14.33 14.18
N GLY A 238 5.48 14.65 13.37
CA GLY A 238 5.57 14.81 11.92
C GLY A 238 5.77 16.25 11.46
N SER A 239 5.47 16.51 10.19
CA SER A 239 5.56 17.84 9.59
C SER A 239 4.62 18.85 10.24
N GLY A 240 5.03 20.12 10.30
CA GLY A 240 4.20 21.24 10.75
C GLY A 240 4.39 21.66 12.21
N PHE A 241 5.19 20.94 13.01
CA PHE A 241 5.52 21.34 14.38
C PHE A 241 6.72 22.28 14.44
N CYS A 242 6.73 23.11 15.49
CA CYS A 242 7.74 24.13 15.74
C CYS A 242 8.42 23.95 17.10
N PHE A 243 9.76 23.94 17.12
CA PHE A 243 10.57 23.62 18.29
C PHE A 243 11.45 24.80 18.68
N GLY A 244 11.78 24.90 19.98
CA GLY A 244 12.68 25.94 20.48
C GLY A 244 12.01 27.28 20.78
N LEU A 245 10.67 27.33 20.81
CA LEU A 245 9.90 28.55 21.11
C LEU A 245 10.27 29.15 22.48
N GLU A 246 10.56 28.30 23.48
CA GLU A 246 10.99 28.75 24.81
C GLU A 246 12.29 29.56 24.77
N GLY A 247 13.23 29.17 23.90
CA GLY A 247 14.48 29.91 23.70
C GLY A 247 14.25 31.32 23.19
N ALA A 248 13.18 31.57 22.43
CA ALA A 248 12.85 32.93 21.98
C ALA A 248 12.38 33.85 23.13
N LEU A 249 11.82 33.27 24.20
CA LEU A 249 11.29 34.00 25.36
C LEU A 249 12.33 34.19 26.46
N ARG A 250 13.10 33.15 26.76
CA ARG A 250 14.05 33.12 27.89
C ARG A 250 15.22 32.19 27.57
N ASP A 251 16.28 32.28 28.37
CA ASP A 251 17.35 31.28 28.32
C ASP A 251 16.82 29.94 28.82
N ALA A 252 16.77 28.98 27.91
CA ALA A 252 16.22 27.66 28.12
C ALA A 252 17.13 26.62 27.48
N ALA A 253 17.09 25.42 28.01
CA ALA A 253 17.78 24.26 27.45
C ALA A 253 16.76 23.30 26.80
N TRP A 254 17.23 22.52 25.83
CA TRP A 254 16.43 21.52 25.16
C TRP A 254 15.92 20.47 26.16
N PRO A 255 14.59 20.26 26.26
CA PRO A 255 14.02 19.30 27.21
C PRO A 255 14.16 17.84 26.76
N HIS A 256 14.49 17.60 25.49
CA HIS A 256 14.62 16.27 24.89
C HIS A 256 15.74 16.27 23.85
N THR A 257 16.30 15.10 23.58
CA THR A 257 17.10 14.86 22.38
C THR A 257 16.17 14.67 21.19
N ILE A 258 16.43 15.38 20.10
CA ILE A 258 15.61 15.35 18.87
C ILE A 258 16.39 14.63 17.76
N THR A 259 15.86 13.51 17.29
CA THR A 259 16.48 12.67 16.25
C THR A 259 15.56 12.55 15.05
N LEU A 260 16.11 12.69 13.85
CA LEU A 260 15.35 12.60 12.60
C LEU A 260 15.16 11.14 12.15
N LEU A 261 13.95 10.78 11.73
CA LEU A 261 13.62 9.42 11.29
C LEU A 261 13.69 9.21 9.77
N GLY A 262 13.86 10.29 9.02
CA GLY A 262 13.95 10.28 7.56
C GLY A 262 14.61 11.55 7.01
N ARG A 263 14.61 11.70 5.68
CA ARG A 263 14.97 12.96 5.03
C ARG A 263 14.00 14.05 5.52
N THR A 264 14.54 15.06 6.18
CA THR A 264 13.72 16.09 6.85
C THR A 264 14.12 17.48 6.35
N GLU A 265 13.12 18.28 6.02
CA GLU A 265 13.27 19.66 5.58
C GLU A 265 12.83 20.60 6.69
N VAL A 266 13.71 21.54 7.04
CA VAL A 266 13.55 22.38 8.23
C VAL A 266 13.89 23.83 7.89
N LEU A 267 13.05 24.75 8.37
CA LEU A 267 13.39 26.16 8.44
C LEU A 267 13.97 26.46 9.83
N GLU A 268 15.25 26.79 9.88
CA GLU A 268 15.95 27.20 11.09
C GLU A 268 15.88 28.72 11.24
N VAL A 269 15.52 29.21 12.43
CA VAL A 269 15.47 30.63 12.76
C VAL A 269 16.42 30.89 13.92
N SER A 270 17.29 31.89 13.80
CA SER A 270 18.22 32.26 14.88
C SER A 270 17.48 32.89 16.06
N VAL A 271 17.53 32.26 17.23
CA VAL A 271 16.90 32.78 18.46
C VAL A 271 17.54 34.10 18.88
N ARG A 272 18.87 34.19 18.82
CA ARG A 272 19.60 35.42 19.17
C ARG A 272 19.13 36.61 18.35
N ARG A 273 18.99 36.45 17.03
CA ARG A 273 18.52 37.52 16.13
C ARG A 273 17.02 37.79 16.29
N LEU A 274 16.21 36.75 16.53
CA LEU A 274 14.78 36.90 16.79
C LEU A 274 14.52 37.73 18.06
N ARG A 275 15.29 37.52 19.13
CA ARG A 275 15.20 38.32 20.37
C ARG A 275 15.53 39.79 20.17
N GLN A 276 16.34 40.14 19.16
CA GLN A 276 16.66 41.54 18.84
C GLN A 276 15.51 42.28 18.15
N ASN A 277 14.47 41.57 17.71
CA ASN A 277 13.28 42.15 17.07
C ASN A 277 12.00 41.72 17.83
N PRO A 278 11.60 42.46 18.87
CA PRO A 278 10.44 42.11 19.71
C PRO A 278 9.13 41.98 18.94
N ALA A 279 8.89 42.86 17.96
CA ALA A 279 7.67 42.85 17.15
C ALA A 279 7.55 41.58 16.31
N LEU A 280 8.62 41.19 15.60
CA LEU A 280 8.65 39.94 14.85
C LEU A 280 8.54 38.73 15.77
N ARG A 281 9.23 38.76 16.92
CA ARG A 281 9.16 37.68 17.91
C ARG A 281 7.73 37.47 18.41
N GLU A 282 7.02 38.52 18.78
CA GLU A 282 5.64 38.43 19.29
C GLU A 282 4.66 37.96 18.22
N ALA A 283 4.77 38.49 17.00
CA ALA A 283 3.96 38.06 15.86
C ALA A 283 4.21 36.58 15.51
N LEU A 284 5.48 36.16 15.51
CA LEU A 284 5.85 34.77 15.26
C LEU A 284 5.38 33.86 16.38
N LEU A 285 5.59 34.21 17.65
CA LEU A 285 5.21 33.37 18.79
C LEU A 285 3.69 33.23 18.93
N SER A 286 2.93 34.31 18.71
CA SER A 286 1.46 34.26 18.73
C SER A 286 0.91 33.39 17.58
N GLY A 287 1.51 33.49 16.40
CA GLY A 287 1.11 32.74 15.21
C GLY A 287 1.52 31.27 15.21
N VAL A 288 2.76 31.01 15.65
CA VAL A 288 3.41 29.69 15.65
C VAL A 288 3.13 28.91 16.94
N GLY A 289 2.73 29.58 18.03
CA GLY A 289 2.51 28.94 19.33
C GLY A 289 1.49 27.80 19.31
N ARG A 290 0.46 27.86 18.45
CA ARG A 290 -0.49 26.75 18.20
C ARG A 290 0.12 25.53 17.51
N PHE A 291 1.31 25.67 16.94
CA PHE A 291 2.11 24.61 16.31
C PHE A 291 3.27 24.16 17.21
N ALA A 292 3.34 24.68 18.44
CA ALA A 292 4.17 24.05 19.46
C ALA A 292 3.72 22.60 19.60
N PRO A 293 4.67 21.65 19.76
CA PRO A 293 4.35 20.30 20.15
C PRO A 293 3.40 20.35 21.36
N PRO A 294 2.25 19.65 21.30
CA PRO A 294 1.33 19.69 22.41
C PRO A 294 2.06 19.25 23.69
N ALA A 295 1.95 20.05 24.75
CA ALA A 295 2.36 19.62 26.10
C ALA A 295 1.66 18.30 26.49
N ALA A 296 0.51 18.05 25.85
CA ALA A 296 -0.38 16.90 25.98
C ALA A 296 0.06 15.61 25.24
N ILE A 297 1.34 15.40 24.94
CA ILE A 297 1.82 14.00 24.78
C ILE A 297 1.70 13.21 26.11
N ALA A 298 1.37 13.92 27.20
CA ALA A 298 0.74 13.39 28.41
C ALA A 298 -0.64 12.71 28.22
N GLU A 299 -1.31 12.76 27.07
CA GLU A 299 -2.54 11.95 26.85
C GLU A 299 -2.24 10.46 26.74
N HIS A 300 -1.06 10.09 26.25
CA HIS A 300 -0.65 8.69 26.21
C HIS A 300 -0.37 8.15 27.63
N LEU A 301 -0.07 9.04 28.59
CA LEU A 301 0.02 8.71 30.02
C LEU A 301 -1.34 8.41 30.67
N LYS A 302 -2.46 8.81 30.06
CA LYS A 302 -3.80 8.46 30.55
C LYS A 302 -4.14 6.99 30.25
N TYR A 303 -3.53 6.42 29.22
CA TYR A 303 -3.72 5.01 28.87
C TYR A 303 -2.85 4.11 29.74
N ASP A 304 -3.34 2.88 29.95
CA ASP A 304 -2.59 1.82 30.61
C ASP A 304 -1.19 1.65 29.96
N PRO A 305 -0.12 1.41 30.74
CA PRO A 305 1.25 1.33 30.22
C PRO A 305 1.42 0.36 29.03
N VAL A 306 0.70 -0.76 29.02
CA VAL A 306 0.74 -1.76 27.94
C VAL A 306 0.10 -1.22 26.67
N VAL A 307 -1.03 -0.51 26.81
CA VAL A 307 -1.72 0.11 25.66
C VAL A 307 -0.84 1.20 25.06
N ARG A 308 -0.22 2.03 25.91
CA ARG A 308 0.71 3.07 25.48
C ARG A 308 1.90 2.50 24.71
N GLU A 309 2.54 1.45 25.20
CA GLU A 309 3.66 0.81 24.53
C GLU A 309 3.28 0.27 23.15
N LYS A 310 2.09 -0.34 23.02
CA LYS A 310 1.56 -0.79 21.73
C LYS A 310 1.33 0.36 20.75
N ILE A 311 0.81 1.50 21.22
CA ILE A 311 0.62 2.70 20.38
C ILE A 311 1.97 3.22 19.89
N LEU A 312 2.95 3.39 20.79
CA LEU A 312 4.28 3.88 20.44
C LEU A 312 5.00 2.94 19.46
N SER A 313 4.92 1.63 19.70
CA SER A 313 5.49 0.61 18.80
C SER A 313 4.83 0.65 17.41
N ALA A 314 3.51 0.81 17.36
CA ALA A 314 2.78 0.96 16.10
C ALA A 314 3.17 2.25 15.36
N GLN A 315 3.23 3.40 16.05
CA GLN A 315 3.69 4.67 15.48
C GLN A 315 5.10 4.55 14.90
N GLU A 316 6.04 4.04 15.69
CA GLU A 316 7.42 3.86 15.26
C GLU A 316 7.50 2.98 14.01
N ARG A 317 6.78 1.86 14.00
CA ARG A 317 6.74 0.94 12.85
C ARG A 317 6.13 1.62 11.63
N LEU A 318 5.02 2.34 11.77
CA LEU A 318 4.36 3.06 10.68
C LEU A 318 5.27 4.13 10.06
N ILE A 319 6.01 4.88 10.87
CA ILE A 319 6.94 5.91 10.43
C ILE A 319 8.18 5.30 9.78
N ASN A 320 8.83 4.34 10.44
CA ASN A 320 10.08 3.73 9.93
C ASN A 320 9.88 2.97 8.63
N THR A 321 8.70 2.40 8.43
CA THR A 321 8.34 1.69 7.18
C THR A 321 7.86 2.64 6.09
N GLY A 322 7.65 3.93 6.39
CA GLY A 322 7.16 4.93 5.43
C GLY A 322 5.72 4.71 4.98
N LEU A 323 4.91 3.93 5.73
CA LEU A 323 3.49 3.70 5.39
C LEU A 323 2.66 4.98 5.56
N VAL A 324 3.06 5.83 6.50
CA VAL A 324 2.43 7.13 6.77
C VAL A 324 2.65 8.14 5.63
N ASP A 325 3.74 7.98 4.87
CA ASP A 325 4.10 8.84 3.74
C ASP A 325 3.58 8.28 2.39
N GLY A 326 2.80 7.20 2.43
CA GLY A 326 2.31 6.51 1.23
C GLY A 326 1.27 7.31 0.45
N THR A 327 1.61 7.75 -0.77
CA THR A 327 0.64 8.44 -1.66
C THR A 327 -0.42 7.50 -2.24
N ASN A 328 -0.18 6.19 -2.18
CA ASN A 328 -1.07 5.13 -2.64
C ASN A 328 -0.95 3.91 -1.72
N LEU A 329 -1.46 4.05 -0.50
CA LEU A 329 -1.40 2.99 0.49
C LEU A 329 -2.52 1.96 0.25
N LEU A 330 -2.14 0.73 -0.10
CA LEU A 330 -3.04 -0.41 -0.13
C LEU A 330 -2.89 -1.16 1.19
N VAL A 331 -3.99 -1.35 1.93
CA VAL A 331 -4.01 -2.16 3.16
C VAL A 331 -4.84 -3.42 2.95
N MET A 332 -4.39 -4.51 3.56
CA MET A 332 -5.09 -5.79 3.64
C MET A 332 -5.35 -6.11 5.11
N ASP A 333 -6.63 -6.10 5.51
CA ASP A 333 -7.03 -6.55 6.85
C ASP A 333 -7.00 -8.07 6.91
N MET A 334 -6.13 -8.59 7.78
CA MET A 334 -5.93 -10.03 7.90
C MET A 334 -7.04 -10.74 8.65
N GLU A 335 -7.87 -10.04 9.42
CA GLU A 335 -9.06 -10.64 10.03
C GLU A 335 -10.21 -10.83 9.05
N LEU A 336 -10.24 -10.06 7.95
CA LEU A 336 -11.22 -10.25 6.87
C LEU A 336 -10.71 -11.08 5.70
N CYS A 337 -9.39 -11.18 5.51
CA CYS A 337 -8.81 -11.88 4.36
C CYS A 337 -9.07 -13.39 4.44
N VAL A 338 -9.68 -14.02 3.43
CA VAL A 338 -9.85 -15.49 3.39
C VAL A 338 -8.73 -16.21 2.64
N ARG A 339 -7.60 -15.54 2.41
CA ARG A 339 -6.39 -16.06 1.74
C ARG A 339 -6.68 -16.73 0.37
N CYS A 340 -7.72 -16.25 -0.33
CA CYS A 340 -8.18 -16.82 -1.60
C CYS A 340 -7.31 -16.51 -2.82
N GLY A 341 -6.46 -15.47 -2.75
CA GLY A 341 -5.58 -15.06 -3.85
C GLY A 341 -6.27 -14.33 -5.02
N ASN A 342 -7.57 -14.04 -4.92
CA ASN A 342 -8.33 -13.46 -6.03
C ASN A 342 -7.84 -12.06 -6.44
N CYS A 343 -7.22 -11.31 -5.53
CA CYS A 343 -6.62 -10.01 -5.80
C CYS A 343 -5.41 -10.10 -6.75
N SER A 344 -4.51 -11.07 -6.53
CA SER A 344 -3.37 -11.34 -7.41
C SER A 344 -3.83 -11.93 -8.74
N LEU A 345 -4.81 -12.85 -8.72
CA LEU A 345 -5.39 -13.43 -9.93
C LEU A 345 -6.03 -12.36 -10.81
N ALA A 346 -6.83 -11.46 -10.23
CA ALA A 346 -7.44 -10.34 -10.95
C ALA A 346 -6.37 -9.45 -11.59
N CYS A 347 -5.31 -9.12 -10.83
CA CYS A 347 -4.19 -8.34 -11.35
C CYS A 347 -3.54 -9.03 -12.56
N HIS A 348 -3.26 -10.33 -12.46
CA HIS A 348 -2.72 -11.14 -13.56
C HIS A 348 -3.66 -11.18 -14.78
N LYS A 349 -4.96 -11.44 -14.60
CA LYS A 349 -5.93 -11.50 -15.71
C LYS A 349 -6.10 -10.16 -16.45
N ILE A 350 -5.91 -9.04 -15.76
CA ILE A 350 -5.99 -7.70 -16.35
C ILE A 350 -4.69 -7.33 -17.08
N HIS A 351 -3.53 -7.60 -16.47
CA HIS A 351 -2.24 -7.10 -16.94
C HIS A 351 -1.34 -8.14 -17.62
N GLY A 352 -1.76 -9.42 -17.66
CA GLY A 352 -0.96 -10.55 -18.14
C GLY A 352 0.10 -11.06 -17.16
N GLN A 353 0.40 -10.30 -16.11
CA GLN A 353 1.25 -10.66 -14.97
C GLN A 353 0.73 -9.96 -13.70
N SER A 354 0.84 -10.62 -12.53
CA SER A 354 0.44 -10.00 -11.27
C SER A 354 1.46 -8.92 -10.89
N ARG A 355 0.96 -7.72 -10.63
CA ARG A 355 1.72 -6.56 -10.13
C ARG A 355 1.45 -6.30 -8.63
N LEU A 356 0.87 -7.31 -7.97
CA LEU A 356 0.56 -7.35 -6.54
C LEU A 356 1.10 -8.65 -5.97
N LEU A 357 2.00 -8.53 -5.00
CA LEU A 357 2.46 -9.66 -4.19
C LEU A 357 1.80 -9.57 -2.82
N ARG A 358 1.24 -10.68 -2.33
CA ARG A 358 0.52 -10.75 -1.04
C ARG A 358 1.47 -10.88 0.17
N ARG A 359 2.66 -10.32 0.04
CA ARG A 359 3.70 -10.19 1.07
C ARG A 359 4.06 -8.72 1.17
N GLY A 360 4.56 -8.23 2.29
CA GLY A 360 4.94 -6.83 2.42
C GLY A 360 5.08 -6.42 3.88
N ILE A 361 4.88 -5.13 4.14
CA ILE A 361 5.05 -4.58 5.48
C ILE A 361 3.87 -5.02 6.36
N HIS A 362 4.19 -5.67 7.47
CA HIS A 362 3.22 -6.08 8.47
C HIS A 362 3.18 -5.10 9.63
N VAL A 363 1.97 -4.70 10.03
CA VAL A 363 1.75 -3.82 11.17
C VAL A 363 0.63 -4.39 12.03
N THR A 364 0.93 -4.56 13.31
CA THR A 364 -0.08 -4.77 14.35
C THR A 364 -0.34 -3.43 15.02
N ARG A 365 -1.62 -3.05 15.08
CA ARG A 365 -2.06 -1.77 15.64
C ARG A 365 -3.28 -1.97 16.55
N LEU A 366 -3.69 -0.90 17.23
CA LEU A 366 -4.91 -0.92 18.04
C LEU A 366 -6.06 -0.27 17.27
N GLU A 367 -7.15 -1.01 17.08
CA GLU A 367 -8.38 -0.47 16.49
C GLU A 367 -9.09 0.51 17.43
N ALA A 368 -8.94 0.30 18.74
CA ALA A 368 -9.48 1.15 19.81
C ALA A 368 -8.50 1.16 20.99
N PRO A 369 -8.56 2.15 21.91
CA PRO A 369 -7.71 2.22 23.09
C PRO A 369 -8.11 1.18 24.16
N LYS A 370 -8.10 -0.10 23.80
CA LYS A 370 -8.44 -1.25 24.64
C LYS A 370 -7.41 -2.36 24.42
N LYS A 371 -7.00 -3.05 25.49
CA LYS A 371 -5.95 -4.10 25.46
C LYS A 371 -6.19 -5.21 24.44
N SER A 372 -7.45 -5.56 24.18
CA SER A 372 -7.86 -6.67 23.30
C SER A 372 -8.15 -6.28 21.85
N ALA A 373 -8.22 -4.98 21.54
CA ALA A 373 -8.64 -4.46 20.24
C ALA A 373 -7.46 -4.34 19.26
N GLU A 374 -6.75 -5.43 19.02
CA GLU A 374 -5.67 -5.47 18.03
C GLU A 374 -6.19 -5.71 16.62
N GLN A 375 -5.59 -5.03 15.66
CA GLN A 375 -5.81 -5.24 14.25
C GLN A 375 -4.47 -5.57 13.58
N SER A 376 -4.46 -6.65 12.80
CA SER A 376 -3.31 -7.08 12.02
C SER A 376 -3.54 -6.70 10.55
N ILE A 377 -2.67 -5.86 10.03
CA ILE A 377 -2.74 -5.39 8.65
C ILE A 377 -1.46 -5.74 7.89
N ILE A 378 -1.60 -6.05 6.61
CA ILE A 378 -0.49 -6.08 5.66
C ILE A 378 -0.66 -4.92 4.69
N SER A 379 0.42 -4.19 4.47
CA SER A 379 0.59 -3.42 3.25
C SER A 379 1.29 -4.29 2.20
N PRO A 380 0.55 -4.93 1.25
CA PRO A 380 1.16 -5.80 0.26
C PRO A 380 2.15 -5.03 -0.61
N ALA A 381 3.15 -5.74 -1.14
CA ALA A 381 4.17 -5.20 -2.04
C ALA A 381 3.51 -4.82 -3.37
N VAL A 382 3.12 -3.56 -3.42
CA VAL A 382 2.41 -2.84 -4.47
C VAL A 382 2.99 -1.42 -4.50
N CYS A 383 3.09 -0.83 -5.69
CA CYS A 383 3.73 0.48 -5.83
C CYS A 383 2.95 1.55 -5.05
N MET A 384 3.66 2.24 -4.14
CA MET A 384 3.13 3.34 -3.33
C MET A 384 3.06 4.68 -4.08
N HIS A 385 3.51 4.71 -5.34
CA HIS A 385 3.64 5.94 -6.16
C HIS A 385 4.33 7.10 -5.44
N CYS A 386 5.35 6.78 -4.63
CA CYS A 386 6.02 7.67 -3.67
C CYS A 386 6.23 9.10 -4.16
N LYS A 387 6.08 10.07 -3.25
CA LYS A 387 6.41 11.47 -3.50
C LYS A 387 7.88 11.66 -3.89
N ASP A 388 8.79 10.95 -3.25
CA ASP A 388 10.21 10.89 -3.63
C ASP A 388 10.61 9.45 -4.04
N PRO A 389 10.54 9.11 -5.34
CA PRO A 389 10.78 7.74 -5.81
C PRO A 389 12.25 7.46 -6.14
N GLU A 390 12.91 6.67 -5.29
CA GLU A 390 14.26 6.18 -5.53
C GLU A 390 14.37 5.38 -6.84
N CYS A 391 13.33 4.57 -7.16
CA CYS A 391 13.30 3.78 -8.38
C CYS A 391 13.36 4.63 -9.65
N LEU A 392 12.80 5.85 -9.62
CA LEU A 392 12.81 6.77 -10.75
C LEU A 392 14.20 7.40 -10.91
N THR A 393 14.81 7.83 -9.80
CA THR A 393 16.17 8.40 -9.77
C THR A 393 17.23 7.41 -10.26
N GLY A 394 17.04 6.11 -10.02
CA GLY A 394 17.96 5.06 -10.46
C GLY A 394 17.81 4.65 -11.93
N CYS A 395 16.76 5.04 -12.65
CA CYS A 395 16.51 4.54 -14.01
C CYS A 395 17.46 5.18 -15.03
N PRO A 396 18.35 4.42 -15.69
CA PRO A 396 19.28 5.00 -16.67
C PRO A 396 18.54 5.52 -17.90
N THR A 397 17.57 4.79 -18.46
CA THR A 397 16.92 5.18 -19.71
C THR A 397 15.87 6.28 -19.58
N GLY A 398 15.53 6.70 -18.36
CA GLY A 398 14.36 7.55 -18.13
C GLY A 398 13.03 6.84 -18.42
N ALA A 399 13.02 5.51 -18.46
CA ALA A 399 11.79 4.72 -18.68
C ALA A 399 10.76 4.89 -17.55
N ILE A 400 11.20 5.26 -16.35
CA ILE A 400 10.32 5.53 -15.23
C ILE A 400 10.07 7.04 -15.18
N GLY A 401 8.79 7.42 -15.20
CA GLY A 401 8.38 8.81 -15.19
C GLY A 401 7.20 9.07 -14.27
N ARG A 402 7.08 10.30 -13.79
CA ARG A 402 5.85 10.82 -13.16
C ARG A 402 4.92 11.40 -14.23
N PHE A 403 3.63 11.08 -14.15
CA PHE A 403 2.60 11.51 -15.10
C PHE A 403 1.63 12.52 -14.47
N SER A 404 0.68 13.02 -15.26
CA SER A 404 -0.20 14.15 -14.93
C SER A 404 -0.99 14.06 -13.63
N LEU A 405 -1.26 12.86 -13.12
CA LEU A 405 -1.94 12.65 -11.83
C LEU A 405 -0.98 12.36 -10.66
N GLY A 406 0.32 12.66 -10.81
CA GLY A 406 1.36 12.34 -9.84
C GLY A 406 1.76 10.86 -9.79
N GLN A 407 1.02 9.99 -10.49
CA GLN A 407 1.33 8.56 -10.61
C GLN A 407 2.69 8.35 -11.30
N ILE A 408 3.54 7.54 -10.69
CA ILE A 408 4.75 7.01 -11.33
C ILE A 408 4.37 5.85 -12.23
N ASP A 409 4.87 5.78 -13.47
CA ASP A 409 4.76 4.59 -14.32
C ASP A 409 6.03 4.27 -15.12
N ILE A 410 6.12 3.03 -15.61
CA ILE A 410 7.24 2.54 -16.40
C ILE A 410 6.79 2.42 -17.86
N ASP A 411 7.48 3.12 -18.78
CA ASP A 411 7.33 2.91 -20.21
C ASP A 411 8.06 1.62 -20.64
N PRO A 412 7.33 0.57 -21.07
CA PRO A 412 7.95 -0.68 -21.49
C PRO A 412 8.86 -0.53 -22.70
N LYS A 413 8.67 0.50 -23.54
CA LYS A 413 9.46 0.73 -24.76
C LYS A 413 10.87 1.21 -24.42
N LEU A 414 11.00 2.05 -23.40
CA LEU A 414 12.28 2.61 -22.95
C LEU A 414 13.00 1.70 -21.93
N CYS A 415 12.29 0.76 -21.30
CA CYS A 415 12.89 -0.13 -20.31
C CYS A 415 13.90 -1.11 -20.95
N ILE A 416 15.14 -1.08 -20.47
CA ILE A 416 16.22 -2.00 -20.87
C ILE A 416 16.34 -3.26 -20.00
N GLY A 417 15.54 -3.38 -18.93
CA GLY A 417 15.55 -4.57 -18.08
C GLY A 417 16.70 -4.64 -17.06
N CYS A 418 17.40 -3.54 -16.76
CA CYS A 418 18.59 -3.54 -15.88
C CYS A 418 18.33 -3.94 -14.42
N GLY A 419 17.09 -3.80 -13.93
CA GLY A 419 16.72 -4.20 -12.56
C GLY A 419 17.01 -3.19 -11.45
N ASP A 420 17.74 -2.09 -11.71
CA ASP A 420 18.08 -1.07 -10.68
C ASP A 420 16.84 -0.56 -9.93
N CYS A 421 15.74 -0.36 -10.65
CA CYS A 421 14.49 0.09 -10.07
C CYS A 421 13.86 -0.91 -9.10
N ALA A 422 14.06 -2.22 -9.33
CA ALA A 422 13.58 -3.27 -8.43
C ALA A 422 14.42 -3.33 -7.15
N ILE A 423 15.75 -3.16 -7.28
CA ILE A 423 16.69 -3.12 -6.15
C ILE A 423 16.43 -1.90 -5.26
N ASN A 424 16.26 -0.73 -5.88
CA ASN A 424 16.07 0.54 -5.16
C ASN A 424 14.63 0.77 -4.67
N CYS A 425 13.75 -0.22 -4.75
CA CYS A 425 12.38 -0.06 -4.26
C CYS A 425 12.29 -0.50 -2.79
N PRO A 426 12.10 0.41 -1.82
CA PRO A 426 12.04 0.03 -0.39
C PRO A 426 10.84 -0.87 -0.04
N TYR A 427 9.86 -0.96 -0.95
CA TYR A 427 8.63 -1.73 -0.77
C TYR A 427 8.61 -3.04 -1.57
N ASN A 428 9.68 -3.40 -2.27
CA ASN A 428 9.75 -4.57 -3.15
C ASN A 428 8.58 -4.66 -4.15
N ALA A 429 8.12 -3.50 -4.64
CA ALA A 429 6.90 -3.35 -5.41
C ALA A 429 7.09 -3.45 -6.95
N ILE A 430 8.33 -3.61 -7.39
CA ILE A 430 8.69 -3.76 -8.80
C ILE A 430 9.19 -5.19 -9.01
N SER A 431 8.66 -5.87 -10.02
CA SER A 431 9.06 -7.23 -10.39
C SER A 431 9.65 -7.22 -11.79
N MET A 432 10.69 -8.02 -12.01
CA MET A 432 11.27 -8.24 -13.33
C MET A 432 10.55 -9.43 -13.97
N VAL A 433 9.99 -9.24 -15.16
CA VAL A 433 9.31 -10.30 -15.91
C VAL A 433 9.86 -10.36 -17.33
N PRO A 434 9.83 -11.53 -18.00
CA PRO A 434 10.23 -11.61 -19.40
C PRO A 434 9.30 -10.76 -20.24
N ARG A 435 9.86 -10.06 -21.23
CA ARG A 435 9.06 -9.38 -22.23
C ARG A 435 8.35 -10.44 -23.07
N LYS A 436 7.03 -10.61 -22.88
CA LYS A 436 6.25 -11.56 -23.70
C LYS A 436 6.48 -11.28 -25.18
N SER A 437 6.87 -12.30 -25.95
CA SER A 437 6.78 -12.24 -27.40
C SER A 437 5.30 -12.07 -27.78
N LYS A 438 5.02 -11.34 -28.86
CA LYS A 438 3.64 -11.05 -29.32
C LYS A 438 2.80 -12.30 -29.67
N GLN A 439 3.33 -13.53 -29.53
CA GLN A 439 2.82 -14.73 -30.20
C GLN A 439 1.74 -15.54 -29.45
N GLU A 440 1.41 -15.28 -28.20
CA GLU A 440 0.43 -16.12 -27.46
C GLU A 440 -0.98 -15.52 -27.32
N ALA A 441 -1.24 -14.37 -27.96
CA ALA A 441 -2.49 -13.65 -27.81
C ALA A 441 -3.47 -13.86 -28.98
N ALA A 442 -3.66 -15.08 -29.46
CA ALA A 442 -4.80 -15.43 -30.31
C ALA A 442 -4.96 -16.95 -30.42
N ASN A 443 -6.05 -17.47 -29.86
CA ASN A 443 -6.89 -18.55 -30.39
C ASN A 443 -7.75 -19.15 -29.26
N GLY A 444 -8.70 -18.37 -28.76
CA GLY A 444 -9.77 -18.87 -27.91
C GLY A 444 -11.09 -18.76 -28.65
N GLY A 445 -11.52 -19.82 -29.34
CA GLY A 445 -12.84 -19.88 -29.97
C GLY A 445 -13.98 -19.90 -28.94
N PHE A 446 -15.22 -19.66 -29.37
CA PHE A 446 -16.41 -19.64 -28.51
C PHE A 446 -16.54 -20.90 -27.63
N MET A 447 -16.21 -22.09 -28.17
CA MET A 447 -16.22 -23.35 -27.41
C MET A 447 -15.15 -23.42 -26.31
N SER A 448 -13.99 -22.79 -26.47
CA SER A 448 -12.97 -22.78 -25.41
C SER A 448 -13.39 -21.86 -24.26
N SER A 449 -14.05 -20.73 -24.57
CA SER A 449 -14.61 -19.81 -23.57
C SER A 449 -15.75 -20.44 -22.77
N LEU A 450 -16.60 -21.25 -23.41
CA LEU A 450 -17.68 -21.98 -22.73
C LEU A 450 -17.12 -23.10 -21.83
N ARG A 451 -16.08 -23.81 -22.30
CA ARG A 451 -15.36 -24.82 -21.52
C ARG A 451 -14.61 -24.21 -20.32
N ASP A 452 -14.01 -23.05 -20.49
CA ASP A 452 -13.35 -22.31 -19.40
C ASP A 452 -14.35 -21.74 -18.38
N MET A 453 -15.56 -21.35 -18.83
CA MET A 453 -16.64 -20.93 -17.95
C MET A 453 -17.17 -22.08 -17.07
N LEU A 454 -17.21 -23.30 -17.62
CA LEU A 454 -17.65 -24.54 -16.94
C LEU A 454 -16.51 -25.26 -16.18
N ARG A 455 -15.27 -24.76 -16.24
CA ARG A 455 -14.13 -25.35 -15.52
C ARG A 455 -14.23 -25.04 -14.02
N LEU A 456 -14.44 -26.09 -13.24
CA LEU A 456 -14.44 -26.08 -11.77
C LEU A 456 -13.05 -26.05 -11.12
N LYS A 457 -11.98 -26.20 -11.91
CA LYS A 457 -10.59 -26.12 -11.43
C LYS A 457 -10.15 -24.66 -11.36
N LEU A 458 -9.56 -24.26 -10.23
CA LEU A 458 -8.81 -23.02 -10.14
C LEU A 458 -7.72 -23.00 -11.22
N ASP A 459 -7.57 -21.86 -11.90
CA ASP A 459 -6.41 -21.63 -12.75
C ASP A 459 -5.14 -21.85 -11.90
N PRO A 460 -4.21 -22.73 -12.33
CA PRO A 460 -2.94 -22.86 -11.66
C PRO A 460 -2.21 -21.51 -11.72
N LEU A 461 -1.45 -21.22 -10.67
CA LEU A 461 -0.54 -20.08 -10.69
C LEU A 461 0.44 -20.27 -11.85
N PRO A 462 0.84 -19.19 -12.55
CA PRO A 462 1.82 -19.30 -13.62
C PRO A 462 3.12 -19.91 -13.09
N PRO A 463 3.83 -20.72 -13.89
CA PRO A 463 5.12 -21.27 -13.48
C PRO A 463 6.12 -20.14 -13.18
N PRO A 464 7.14 -20.42 -12.34
CA PRO A 464 8.23 -19.49 -12.12
C PRO A 464 8.91 -19.13 -13.45
N VAL A 465 9.45 -17.93 -13.52
CA VAL A 465 10.12 -17.41 -14.72
C VAL A 465 11.51 -18.04 -14.80
N ASP A 466 11.73 -18.91 -15.79
CA ASP A 466 13.04 -19.52 -16.06
C ASP A 466 13.87 -18.74 -17.10
N GLN A 467 13.26 -17.79 -17.82
CA GLN A 467 13.93 -16.97 -18.83
C GLN A 467 14.48 -15.68 -18.21
N THR A 468 15.81 -15.54 -18.23
CA THR A 468 16.52 -14.36 -17.72
C THR A 468 16.83 -13.32 -18.79
N ASP A 469 16.58 -13.62 -20.06
CA ASP A 469 16.93 -12.76 -21.20
C ASP A 469 15.77 -11.81 -21.56
N ASP A 470 16.07 -10.55 -21.88
CA ASP A 470 15.11 -9.44 -22.16
C ASP A 470 14.02 -9.23 -21.10
N LEU A 471 14.46 -8.86 -19.90
CA LEU A 471 13.58 -8.53 -18.79
C LEU A 471 12.90 -7.17 -18.96
N LEU A 472 11.71 -7.06 -18.39
CA LEU A 472 10.90 -5.86 -18.27
C LEU A 472 10.52 -5.64 -16.81
N ALA A 473 10.79 -4.44 -16.31
CA ALA A 473 10.28 -4.03 -15.01
C ALA A 473 8.76 -3.78 -15.09
N VAL A 474 8.00 -4.44 -14.22
CA VAL A 474 6.56 -4.24 -14.07
C VAL A 474 6.21 -3.87 -12.64
N LYS A 475 5.19 -3.03 -12.50
CA LYS A 475 4.67 -2.59 -11.21
C LYS A 475 3.20 -2.19 -11.31
N CYS A 476 2.56 -1.99 -10.17
CA CYS A 476 1.21 -1.42 -10.13
C CYS A 476 1.19 -0.05 -10.81
N ASN A 477 0.22 0.15 -11.71
CA ASN A 477 -0.02 1.40 -12.42
C ASN A 477 -1.46 1.91 -12.19
N LEU A 478 -2.06 1.56 -11.04
CA LEU A 478 -3.44 1.96 -10.70
C LEU A 478 -4.50 1.47 -11.70
N CYS A 479 -4.24 0.35 -12.38
CA CYS A 479 -5.08 -0.15 -13.48
C CYS A 479 -5.32 0.92 -14.57
N SER A 480 -4.37 1.84 -14.77
CA SER A 480 -4.40 2.82 -15.86
C SER A 480 -4.31 2.11 -17.21
N ASN A 481 -4.97 2.69 -18.22
CA ASN A 481 -5.02 2.15 -19.59
C ASN A 481 -5.55 0.71 -19.66
N THR A 482 -6.51 0.37 -18.80
CA THR A 482 -7.19 -0.93 -18.82
C THR A 482 -8.69 -0.74 -19.10
N PRO A 483 -9.41 -1.79 -19.54
CA PRO A 483 -10.86 -1.72 -19.69
C PRO A 483 -11.62 -1.37 -18.39
N LEU A 484 -10.98 -1.51 -17.23
CA LEU A 484 -11.54 -1.05 -15.95
C LEU A 484 -11.55 0.48 -15.82
N ASN A 485 -10.68 1.21 -16.51
CA ASN A 485 -10.58 2.66 -16.41
C ASN A 485 -10.44 3.26 -17.82
N PRO A 486 -11.53 3.32 -18.61
CA PRO A 486 -11.50 3.91 -19.94
C PRO A 486 -11.21 5.42 -19.87
N PRO A 487 -10.68 6.03 -20.96
CA PRO A 487 -10.47 7.47 -21.05
C PRO A 487 -11.74 8.25 -20.71
N GLY A 488 -11.61 9.31 -19.89
CA GLY A 488 -12.77 10.12 -19.44
C GLY A 488 -13.55 9.54 -18.26
N SER A 489 -13.12 8.41 -17.66
CA SER A 489 -13.77 7.89 -16.46
C SER A 489 -13.63 8.85 -15.27
N LYS A 490 -14.76 9.37 -14.79
CA LYS A 490 -14.82 10.26 -13.60
C LYS A 490 -14.28 9.62 -12.32
N THR A 491 -14.21 8.29 -12.27
CA THR A 491 -13.86 7.56 -11.06
C THR A 491 -13.00 6.34 -11.39
N GLN A 492 -12.02 6.04 -10.54
CA GLN A 492 -11.13 4.91 -10.74
C GLN A 492 -11.71 3.63 -10.13
N ALA A 493 -11.35 2.48 -10.72
CA ALA A 493 -11.66 1.14 -10.25
C ALA A 493 -10.39 0.28 -10.34
N PHE A 494 -10.11 -0.48 -9.29
CA PHE A 494 -8.87 -1.24 -9.16
C PHE A 494 -9.19 -2.73 -9.13
N GLY A 495 -8.57 -3.50 -10.03
CA GLY A 495 -8.89 -4.92 -10.17
C GLY A 495 -8.68 -5.75 -8.90
N CYS A 496 -7.67 -5.41 -8.08
CA CYS A 496 -7.39 -6.10 -6.82
C CYS A 496 -8.45 -5.84 -5.74
N GLU A 497 -9.06 -4.66 -5.72
CA GLU A 497 -10.11 -4.27 -4.76
C GLU A 497 -11.48 -4.77 -5.22
N GLU A 498 -11.82 -4.54 -6.49
CA GLU A 498 -13.11 -4.94 -7.09
C GLU A 498 -13.33 -6.45 -7.09
N ASN A 499 -12.25 -7.24 -6.99
CA ASN A 499 -12.32 -8.70 -6.95
C ASN A 499 -11.96 -9.27 -5.56
N CYS A 500 -11.90 -8.45 -4.51
CA CYS A 500 -11.79 -8.95 -3.14
C CYS A 500 -13.20 -9.36 -2.63
N PRO A 501 -13.48 -10.65 -2.36
CA PRO A 501 -14.82 -11.10 -1.97
C PRO A 501 -15.22 -10.70 -0.55
N THR A 502 -14.26 -10.43 0.34
CA THR A 502 -14.54 -9.98 1.72
C THR A 502 -14.34 -8.49 1.92
N GLY A 503 -13.81 -7.80 0.90
CA GLY A 503 -13.41 -6.40 1.01
C GLY A 503 -12.22 -6.17 1.94
N ALA A 504 -11.41 -7.20 2.24
CA ALA A 504 -10.22 -7.10 3.07
C ALA A 504 -9.14 -6.16 2.52
N LEU A 505 -9.09 -5.98 1.19
CA LEU A 505 -8.17 -5.07 0.52
C LEU A 505 -8.84 -3.73 0.22
N ALA A 506 -8.21 -2.63 0.63
CA ALA A 506 -8.67 -1.28 0.34
C ALA A 506 -7.49 -0.32 0.18
N ARG A 507 -7.58 0.60 -0.78
CA ARG A 507 -6.71 1.79 -0.81
C ARG A 507 -7.23 2.81 0.18
N VAL A 508 -6.35 3.28 1.04
CA VAL A 508 -6.71 4.19 2.14
C VAL A 508 -5.78 5.38 2.16
N ASN A 509 -6.28 6.48 2.69
CA ASN A 509 -5.45 7.59 3.07
C ASN A 509 -4.74 7.24 4.40
N PRO A 510 -3.40 7.22 4.47
CA PRO A 510 -2.69 6.91 5.70
C PRO A 510 -3.12 7.78 6.89
N ARG A 511 -3.38 9.08 6.64
CA ARG A 511 -3.73 10.07 7.68
C ARG A 511 -5.11 9.87 8.26
N GLU A 512 -6.05 9.41 7.44
CA GLU A 512 -7.41 9.08 7.89
C GLU A 512 -7.48 7.68 8.51
N TYR A 513 -6.68 6.75 7.99
CA TYR A 513 -6.73 5.34 8.39
C TYR A 513 -5.97 5.07 9.69
N PHE A 514 -4.78 5.64 9.85
CA PHE A 514 -3.96 5.48 11.05
C PHE A 514 -4.32 6.53 12.09
N THR A 515 -5.14 6.13 13.06
CA THR A 515 -5.56 7.01 14.16
C THR A 515 -4.40 7.38 15.08
N GLU A 516 -3.36 6.54 15.09
CA GLU A 516 -2.15 6.68 15.90
C GLU A 516 -1.35 7.92 15.52
N ILE A 517 -1.43 8.38 14.27
CA ILE A 517 -0.64 9.53 13.79
C ILE A 517 -1.41 10.86 13.82
N LYS A 518 -2.73 10.82 14.01
CA LYS A 518 -3.62 11.99 13.86
C LYS A 518 -3.26 13.16 14.77
N GLN A 519 -2.78 12.88 15.98
CA GLN A 519 -2.40 13.91 16.96
C GLN A 519 -0.94 14.39 16.82
N ILE A 520 -0.13 13.66 16.04
CA ILE A 520 1.32 13.89 15.90
C ILE A 520 1.69 14.36 14.50
N GLU A 521 0.73 14.94 13.76
CA GLU A 521 0.94 15.59 12.46
C GLU A 521 0.37 17.02 12.50
N GLY A 522 1.12 18.00 12.01
CA GLY A 522 0.79 19.43 12.04
C GLY A 522 0.14 19.95 10.75
N LEU A 523 -0.02 21.29 10.66
CA LEU A 523 -1.04 21.93 9.82
C LEU A 523 -0.72 22.09 8.31
N ALA A 524 0.45 21.70 7.80
CA ALA A 524 0.98 22.39 6.62
C ALA A 524 0.90 21.67 5.25
N PHE A 525 0.23 20.52 5.08
CA PHE A 525 0.18 19.89 3.75
C PHE A 525 -1.15 19.24 3.38
N VAL A 526 -1.69 19.72 2.25
CA VAL A 526 -2.76 19.11 1.46
C VAL A 526 -2.42 17.66 1.16
N ASP A 527 -3.40 16.80 1.35
CA ASP A 527 -3.35 15.39 0.99
C ASP A 527 -2.75 15.16 -0.40
N GLN A 528 -1.64 14.44 -0.49
CA GLN A 528 -1.04 14.02 -1.76
C GLN A 528 -1.50 12.60 -2.16
N THR A 529 -2.57 12.08 -1.53
CA THR A 529 -3.05 10.74 -1.83
C THR A 529 -3.62 10.68 -3.25
N HIS A 530 -2.85 10.06 -4.14
CA HIS A 530 -3.17 9.96 -5.56
C HIS A 530 -4.33 8.98 -5.85
N ALA A 531 -4.61 8.06 -4.92
CA ALA A 531 -5.70 7.09 -5.05
C ALA A 531 -6.27 6.71 -3.69
N ILE A 532 -7.50 7.14 -3.43
CA ILE A 532 -8.33 6.65 -2.32
C ILE A 532 -9.34 5.66 -2.91
N GLY A 533 -9.38 4.44 -2.36
CA GLY A 533 -10.37 3.45 -2.73
C GLY A 533 -11.74 3.92 -2.26
N ARG A 534 -12.79 3.75 -3.07
CA ARG A 534 -14.18 4.14 -2.71
C ARG A 534 -14.76 3.35 -1.53
N ASN A 535 -14.03 2.34 -1.11
CA ASN A 535 -14.53 1.16 -0.45
C ASN A 535 -13.81 1.00 0.90
N ILE A 536 -13.72 2.10 1.65
CA ILE A 536 -12.91 2.17 2.87
C ILE A 536 -13.41 1.14 3.88
N HIS A 537 -12.47 0.30 4.31
CA HIS A 537 -12.67 -0.84 5.18
C HIS A 537 -13.31 -0.42 6.52
N LYS A 538 -14.23 -1.22 7.08
CA LYS A 538 -15.04 -0.99 8.31
C LYS A 538 -16.01 0.21 8.28
N SER A 539 -15.74 1.26 7.53
CA SER A 539 -16.59 2.46 7.41
C SER A 539 -17.54 2.45 6.20
N ASP A 540 -17.54 1.40 5.38
CA ASP A 540 -18.40 1.27 4.19
C ASP A 540 -19.91 1.32 4.52
N PRO A 541 -20.61 2.43 4.20
CA PRO A 541 -22.03 2.60 4.52
C PRO A 541 -22.92 1.72 3.62
N LEU A 542 -22.52 1.49 2.36
CA LEU A 542 -23.28 0.68 1.41
C LEU A 542 -23.32 -0.78 1.87
N ARG A 543 -22.20 -1.30 2.38
CA ARG A 543 -22.18 -2.65 2.99
C ARG A 543 -23.13 -2.74 4.18
N ARG A 544 -23.14 -1.76 5.08
CA ARG A 544 -24.04 -1.73 6.25
C ARG A 544 -25.51 -1.70 5.81
N LEU A 545 -25.82 -0.85 4.84
CA LEU A 545 -27.15 -0.76 4.23
C LEU A 545 -27.58 -2.10 3.63
N LEU A 546 -26.72 -2.76 2.84
CA LEU A 546 -27.02 -4.05 2.23
C LEU A 546 -27.21 -5.18 3.26
N HIS A 547 -26.48 -5.16 4.38
CA HIS A 547 -26.73 -6.09 5.50
C HIS A 547 -28.11 -5.86 6.12
N LEU A 548 -28.47 -4.60 6.41
CA LEU A 548 -29.78 -4.25 6.97
C LEU A 548 -30.92 -4.59 6.01
N ALA A 549 -30.77 -4.24 4.73
CA ALA A 549 -31.74 -4.54 3.69
C ALA A 549 -31.90 -6.05 3.49
N GLY A 550 -30.79 -6.78 3.39
CA GLY A 550 -30.78 -8.24 3.24
C GLY A 550 -31.44 -8.95 4.42
N GLY A 551 -31.09 -8.57 5.65
CA GLY A 551 -31.70 -9.13 6.86
C GLY A 551 -33.20 -8.83 6.97
N SER A 552 -33.60 -7.58 6.70
CA SER A 552 -35.01 -7.17 6.72
C SER A 552 -35.81 -7.89 5.64
N MET A 553 -35.27 -8.04 4.43
CA MET A 553 -35.89 -8.76 3.33
C MET A 553 -36.13 -10.23 3.67
N VAL A 554 -35.13 -10.92 4.23
CA VAL A 554 -35.27 -12.32 4.67
C VAL A 554 -36.37 -12.44 5.72
N LEU A 555 -36.35 -11.58 6.73
CA LEU A 555 -37.32 -11.62 7.84
C LEU A 555 -38.75 -11.32 7.36
N LEU A 556 -38.95 -10.27 6.58
CA LEU A 556 -40.26 -9.85 6.09
C LEU A 556 -40.87 -10.87 5.13
N LEU A 557 -40.10 -11.38 4.16
CA LEU A 557 -40.62 -12.36 3.20
C LEU A 557 -40.90 -13.71 3.86
N THR A 558 -40.09 -14.11 4.83
CA THR A 558 -40.35 -15.34 5.62
C THR A 558 -41.61 -15.19 6.47
N ALA A 559 -41.77 -14.05 7.15
CA ALA A 559 -42.97 -13.76 7.93
C ALA A 559 -44.22 -13.70 7.04
N ALA A 560 -44.13 -13.07 5.86
CA ALA A 560 -45.20 -13.00 4.89
C ALA A 560 -45.59 -14.39 4.36
N ALA A 561 -44.61 -15.26 4.08
CA ALA A 561 -44.87 -16.64 3.67
C ALA A 561 -45.59 -17.43 4.77
N ILE A 562 -45.11 -17.35 6.02
CA ILE A 562 -45.75 -18.02 7.17
C ILE A 562 -47.17 -17.51 7.40
N PHE A 563 -47.37 -16.18 7.32
CA PHE A 563 -48.69 -15.57 7.45
C PHE A 563 -49.64 -16.03 6.33
N GLY A 564 -49.17 -16.01 5.08
CA GLY A 564 -49.94 -16.49 3.93
C GLY A 564 -50.34 -17.96 4.09
N ILE A 565 -49.46 -18.81 4.60
CA ILE A 565 -49.76 -20.22 4.87
C ILE A 565 -50.80 -20.37 5.98
N LYS A 566 -50.71 -19.57 7.05
CA LYS A 566 -51.72 -19.59 8.11
C LYS A 566 -53.10 -19.15 7.62
N GLN A 567 -53.14 -18.19 6.69
CA GLN A 567 -54.38 -17.61 6.19
C GLN A 567 -55.05 -18.47 5.10
N PHE A 568 -54.27 -18.98 4.15
CA PHE A 568 -54.78 -19.62 2.93
C PHE A 568 -54.47 -21.12 2.85
N GLY A 569 -53.67 -21.65 3.77
CA GLY A 569 -53.13 -23.01 3.68
C GLY A 569 -52.03 -23.13 2.61
N LEU A 570 -51.24 -24.20 2.69
CA LEU A 570 -50.13 -24.41 1.74
C LEU A 570 -50.67 -24.71 0.32
N GLY A 571 -51.67 -25.57 0.21
CA GLY A 571 -52.30 -25.97 -1.06
C GLY A 571 -53.60 -25.23 -1.42
N GLY A 572 -54.10 -24.34 -0.57
CA GLY A 572 -55.37 -23.65 -0.80
C GLY A 572 -55.27 -22.62 -1.93
N SER A 573 -56.32 -22.54 -2.75
CA SER A 573 -56.41 -21.56 -3.84
C SER A 573 -56.60 -20.16 -3.26
N ILE A 574 -55.72 -19.24 -3.64
CA ILE A 574 -55.80 -17.81 -3.32
C ILE A 574 -56.51 -17.08 -4.47
N LEU A 575 -56.10 -17.37 -5.71
CA LEU A 575 -56.70 -16.82 -6.91
C LEU A 575 -56.49 -17.79 -8.08
N GLY A 576 -57.53 -18.55 -8.45
CA GLY A 576 -57.45 -19.54 -9.53
C GLY A 576 -56.43 -20.64 -9.23
N PHE A 577 -55.43 -20.80 -10.11
CA PHE A 577 -54.35 -21.78 -9.93
C PHE A 577 -53.26 -21.34 -8.92
N LEU A 578 -53.29 -20.07 -8.47
CA LEU A 578 -52.29 -19.52 -7.57
C LEU A 578 -52.55 -19.97 -6.13
N ASN A 579 -51.62 -20.72 -5.56
CA ASN A 579 -51.61 -21.13 -4.16
C ASN A 579 -50.27 -20.77 -3.50
N MET A 580 -50.17 -20.94 -2.17
CA MET A 580 -48.93 -20.64 -1.45
C MET A 580 -47.74 -21.49 -1.92
N ARG A 581 -47.93 -22.75 -2.35
CA ARG A 581 -46.85 -23.58 -2.94
C ARG A 581 -46.26 -22.93 -4.19
N TRP A 582 -47.10 -22.41 -5.10
CA TRP A 582 -46.64 -21.75 -6.32
C TRP A 582 -45.87 -20.47 -6.01
N ILE A 583 -46.37 -19.65 -5.08
CA ILE A 583 -45.72 -18.38 -4.70
C ILE A 583 -44.35 -18.66 -4.08
N THR A 584 -44.26 -19.55 -3.10
CA THR A 584 -42.98 -19.86 -2.42
C THR A 584 -41.99 -20.55 -3.36
N GLY A 585 -42.48 -21.41 -4.25
CA GLY A 585 -41.66 -22.05 -5.29
C GLY A 585 -41.09 -21.03 -6.29
N LEU A 586 -41.91 -20.08 -6.77
CA LEU A 586 -41.48 -19.04 -7.70
C LEU A 586 -40.47 -18.08 -7.07
N VAL A 587 -40.73 -17.63 -5.84
CA VAL A 587 -39.78 -16.78 -5.09
C VAL A 587 -38.47 -17.53 -4.85
N GLY A 588 -38.54 -18.82 -4.49
CA GLY A 588 -37.38 -19.70 -4.35
C GLY A 588 -36.57 -19.82 -5.64
N LEU A 589 -37.23 -20.04 -6.79
CA LEU A 589 -36.60 -20.14 -8.09
C LEU A 589 -35.91 -18.83 -8.51
N ILE A 590 -36.59 -17.68 -8.36
CA ILE A 590 -36.00 -16.36 -8.60
C ILE A 590 -34.77 -16.16 -7.70
N GLY A 591 -34.88 -16.56 -6.42
CA GLY A 591 -33.79 -16.56 -5.47
C GLY A 591 -32.58 -17.37 -5.95
N ILE A 592 -32.78 -18.62 -6.39
CA ILE A 592 -31.71 -19.47 -6.95
C ILE A 592 -31.07 -18.82 -8.17
N LEU A 593 -31.86 -18.32 -9.12
CA LEU A 593 -31.34 -17.66 -10.33
C LEU A 593 -30.47 -16.45 -9.96
N ALA A 594 -30.88 -15.67 -8.96
CA ALA A 594 -30.10 -14.54 -8.46
C ALA A 594 -28.84 -14.97 -7.71
N VAL A 595 -28.88 -16.05 -6.93
CA VAL A 595 -27.69 -16.63 -6.26
C VAL A 595 -26.63 -17.07 -7.28
N MET A 596 -27.08 -17.59 -8.43
CA MET A 596 -26.23 -18.08 -9.51
C MET A 596 -25.52 -16.97 -10.32
N THR A 597 -25.87 -15.69 -10.12
CA THR A 597 -25.14 -14.58 -10.75
C THR A 597 -23.78 -14.34 -10.11
N TYR A 598 -23.56 -14.76 -8.86
CA TYR A 598 -22.28 -14.57 -8.16
C TYR A 598 -21.12 -15.36 -8.81
N PRO A 599 -21.24 -16.69 -9.08
CA PRO A 599 -20.21 -17.44 -9.79
C PRO A 599 -19.87 -16.84 -11.16
N VAL A 600 -20.89 -16.37 -11.89
CA VAL A 600 -20.72 -15.70 -13.19
C VAL A 600 -19.92 -14.40 -13.01
N ARG A 601 -20.33 -13.54 -12.07
CA ARG A 601 -19.61 -12.29 -11.78
C ARG A 601 -18.16 -12.56 -11.37
N ARG A 602 -17.89 -13.61 -10.59
CA ARG A 602 -16.54 -13.97 -10.12
C ARG A 602 -15.56 -14.25 -11.26
N GLN A 603 -16.04 -14.67 -12.44
CA GLN A 603 -15.21 -14.91 -13.62
C GLN A 603 -14.95 -13.64 -14.46
N ILE A 604 -15.68 -12.55 -14.20
CA ILE A 604 -15.60 -11.31 -14.99
C ILE A 604 -14.59 -10.35 -14.35
N PHE A 605 -13.32 -10.41 -14.79
CA PHE A 605 -12.25 -9.57 -14.23
C PHE A 605 -12.07 -8.22 -14.94
N LYS A 606 -12.39 -8.14 -16.24
CA LYS A 606 -12.05 -6.99 -17.11
C LYS A 606 -13.18 -5.95 -17.23
N LYS A 607 -14.37 -6.20 -16.68
CA LYS A 607 -15.54 -5.29 -16.79
C LYS A 607 -15.93 -4.73 -15.42
N ARG A 608 -16.49 -3.52 -15.41
CA ARG A 608 -17.09 -2.90 -14.22
C ARG A 608 -18.47 -3.49 -13.95
N ALA A 609 -18.50 -4.60 -13.22
CA ALA A 609 -19.74 -5.26 -12.81
C ALA A 609 -19.93 -5.22 -11.28
N GLY A 610 -19.55 -4.11 -10.64
CA GLY A 610 -19.62 -3.92 -9.18
C GLY A 610 -18.63 -4.77 -8.37
N ALA A 611 -18.31 -4.34 -7.15
CA ALA A 611 -17.31 -5.02 -6.31
C ALA A 611 -17.80 -6.40 -5.83
N LEU A 612 -16.94 -7.42 -5.94
CA LEU A 612 -17.27 -8.82 -5.68
C LEU A 612 -17.82 -9.07 -4.26
N ARG A 613 -17.42 -8.25 -3.28
CA ARG A 613 -17.93 -8.32 -1.91
C ARG A 613 -19.44 -8.11 -1.77
N TYR A 614 -20.03 -7.25 -2.60
CA TYR A 614 -21.47 -7.01 -2.57
C TYR A 614 -22.23 -8.18 -3.21
N TRP A 615 -21.65 -8.79 -4.24
CA TRP A 615 -22.19 -10.01 -4.84
C TRP A 615 -22.11 -11.20 -3.90
N MET A 616 -21.00 -11.35 -3.16
CA MET A 616 -20.88 -12.36 -2.12
C MET A 616 -21.95 -12.16 -1.03
N LEU A 617 -22.18 -10.91 -0.64
CA LEU A 617 -23.20 -10.56 0.35
C LEU A 617 -24.61 -10.90 -0.15
N ALA A 618 -24.94 -10.50 -1.37
CA ALA A 618 -26.21 -10.81 -2.01
C ALA A 618 -26.43 -12.32 -2.17
N HIS A 619 -25.40 -13.06 -2.60
CA HIS A 619 -25.41 -14.52 -2.71
C HIS A 619 -25.77 -15.19 -1.37
N SER A 620 -25.17 -14.73 -0.26
CA SER A 620 -25.46 -15.28 1.06
C SER A 620 -26.92 -15.01 1.51
N TYR A 621 -27.40 -13.76 1.43
CA TYR A 621 -28.77 -13.44 1.88
C TYR A 621 -29.85 -14.03 0.97
N LEU A 622 -29.68 -13.95 -0.35
CA LEU A 622 -30.61 -14.55 -1.31
C LEU A 622 -30.57 -16.08 -1.22
N GLY A 623 -29.42 -16.68 -0.90
CA GLY A 623 -29.29 -18.11 -0.65
C GLY A 623 -30.07 -18.55 0.58
N VAL A 624 -29.98 -17.80 1.69
CA VAL A 624 -30.79 -18.07 2.90
C VAL A 624 -32.29 -17.89 2.60
N LEU A 625 -32.68 -16.82 1.89
CA LEU A 625 -34.08 -16.59 1.51
C LEU A 625 -34.62 -17.73 0.63
N ALA A 626 -33.91 -18.07 -0.44
CA ALA A 626 -34.29 -19.17 -1.34
C ALA A 626 -34.35 -20.49 -0.57
N GLY A 627 -33.37 -20.72 0.32
CA GLY A 627 -33.33 -21.76 1.35
C GLY A 627 -34.67 -21.95 2.06
N LEU A 628 -35.08 -20.90 2.77
CA LEU A 628 -36.32 -20.89 3.57
C LEU A 628 -37.57 -21.05 2.70
N MET A 629 -37.66 -20.34 1.57
CA MET A 629 -38.83 -20.41 0.69
C MET A 629 -39.03 -21.80 0.09
N LEU A 630 -37.94 -22.49 -0.28
CA LEU A 630 -38.02 -23.82 -0.89
C LEU A 630 -38.29 -24.92 0.15
N LEU A 631 -37.77 -24.80 1.37
CA LEU A 631 -38.16 -25.68 2.48
C LEU A 631 -39.67 -25.57 2.76
N ILE A 632 -40.19 -24.35 2.75
CA ILE A 632 -41.63 -24.09 2.90
C ILE A 632 -42.43 -24.63 1.70
N HIS A 633 -41.91 -24.49 0.47
CA HIS A 633 -42.54 -25.00 -0.76
C HIS A 633 -42.71 -26.53 -0.77
N GLY A 634 -41.70 -27.26 -0.29
CA GLY A 634 -41.70 -28.72 -0.24
C GLY A 634 -42.80 -29.28 0.67
N GLY A 635 -43.01 -28.64 1.83
CA GLY A 635 -43.87 -29.18 2.88
C GLY A 635 -43.26 -30.45 3.49
N THR A 636 -44.08 -31.31 4.10
CA THR A 636 -43.64 -32.57 4.74
C THR A 636 -43.64 -33.77 3.79
N ASP A 637 -44.22 -33.63 2.59
CA ASP A 637 -44.48 -34.76 1.71
C ASP A 637 -43.38 -34.88 0.65
N SER A 638 -42.73 -36.05 0.60
CA SER A 638 -41.57 -36.26 -0.25
C SER A 638 -41.90 -36.52 -1.72
N GLY A 639 -43.18 -36.67 -2.11
CA GLY A 639 -43.68 -36.63 -3.50
C GLY A 639 -43.13 -37.66 -4.51
N GLY A 640 -42.16 -38.50 -4.13
CA GLY A 640 -41.46 -39.47 -4.98
C GLY A 640 -39.93 -39.43 -4.89
N ALA A 641 -39.25 -40.29 -5.67
CA ALA A 641 -37.80 -40.42 -5.65
C ALA A 641 -37.06 -39.16 -6.16
N LEU A 642 -37.60 -38.49 -7.18
CA LEU A 642 -37.00 -37.27 -7.75
C LEU A 642 -37.00 -36.13 -6.74
N THR A 643 -38.15 -35.86 -6.13
CA THR A 643 -38.34 -34.81 -5.12
C THR A 643 -37.54 -35.09 -3.86
N THR A 644 -37.44 -36.35 -3.43
CA THR A 644 -36.55 -36.76 -2.32
C THR A 644 -35.08 -36.49 -2.65
N ALA A 645 -34.62 -36.87 -3.84
CA ALA A 645 -33.25 -36.61 -4.28
C ALA A 645 -32.94 -35.11 -4.39
N LEU A 646 -33.90 -34.33 -4.91
CA LEU A 646 -33.81 -32.88 -4.98
C LEU A 646 -33.70 -32.25 -3.58
N MET A 647 -34.56 -32.66 -2.63
CA MET A 647 -34.50 -32.20 -1.24
C MET A 647 -33.15 -32.52 -0.58
N ILE A 648 -32.66 -33.76 -0.70
CA ILE A 648 -31.34 -34.14 -0.15
C ILE A 648 -30.23 -33.29 -0.77
N SER A 649 -30.24 -33.13 -2.09
CA SER A 649 -29.22 -32.32 -2.78
C SER A 649 -29.26 -30.86 -2.33
N PHE A 650 -30.45 -30.32 -2.10
CA PHE A 650 -30.69 -28.96 -1.63
C PHE A 650 -30.24 -28.77 -0.18
N ASP A 651 -30.59 -29.69 0.72
CA ASP A 651 -30.14 -29.67 2.12
C ASP A 651 -28.62 -29.73 2.20
N LEU A 652 -27.97 -30.53 1.35
CA LEU A 652 -26.51 -30.56 1.23
C LEU A 652 -25.94 -29.21 0.76
N VAL A 653 -26.59 -28.50 -0.17
CA VAL A 653 -26.20 -27.13 -0.58
C VAL A 653 -26.31 -26.16 0.59
N ILE A 654 -27.41 -26.19 1.35
CA ILE A 654 -27.62 -25.32 2.52
C ILE A 654 -26.57 -25.59 3.59
N LEU A 655 -26.41 -26.85 4.02
CA LEU A 655 -25.49 -27.22 5.09
C LEU A 655 -24.04 -26.88 4.73
N SER A 656 -23.61 -27.20 3.51
CA SER A 656 -22.26 -26.87 3.04
C SER A 656 -22.05 -25.36 2.88
N GLY A 657 -23.06 -24.60 2.47
CA GLY A 657 -23.02 -23.14 2.35
C GLY A 657 -22.95 -22.44 3.71
N LEU A 658 -23.75 -22.87 4.68
CA LEU A 658 -23.72 -22.38 6.07
C LEU A 658 -22.39 -22.68 6.74
N PHE A 659 -21.85 -23.89 6.52
CA PHE A 659 -20.52 -24.25 7.01
C PHE A 659 -19.43 -23.37 6.37
N GLY A 660 -19.53 -23.07 5.07
CA GLY A 660 -18.66 -22.11 4.40
C GLY A 660 -18.70 -20.70 5.00
N LEU A 661 -19.91 -20.19 5.28
CA LEU A 661 -20.10 -18.89 5.95
C LEU A 661 -19.49 -18.89 7.36
N PHE A 662 -19.71 -19.95 8.14
CA PHE A 662 -19.10 -20.14 9.46
C PHE A 662 -17.56 -20.11 9.37
N CYS A 663 -16.98 -20.85 8.43
CA CYS A 663 -15.54 -20.84 8.20
C CYS A 663 -15.02 -19.43 7.85
N TYR A 664 -15.73 -18.68 7.01
CA TYR A 664 -15.33 -17.33 6.59
C TYR A 664 -15.37 -16.31 7.72
N LEU A 665 -16.25 -16.50 8.72
CA LEU A 665 -16.34 -15.63 9.88
C LEU A 665 -15.25 -15.93 10.92
N ILE A 666 -14.88 -17.20 11.08
CA ILE A 666 -14.09 -17.63 12.24
C ILE A 666 -12.63 -17.91 11.89
N VAL A 667 -12.39 -18.63 10.79
CA VAL A 667 -11.04 -19.12 10.45
C VAL A 667 -10.04 -18.00 10.19
N PRO A 668 -10.37 -16.90 9.47
CA PRO A 668 -9.43 -15.80 9.26
C PRO A 668 -8.91 -15.18 10.57
N ARG A 669 -9.74 -15.09 11.61
CA ARG A 669 -9.37 -14.55 12.92
C ARG A 669 -8.40 -15.47 13.66
N PHE A 670 -8.65 -16.78 13.62
CA PHE A 670 -7.71 -17.75 14.19
C PHE A 670 -6.38 -17.78 13.45
N LEU A 671 -6.40 -17.71 12.11
CA LEU A 671 -5.17 -17.61 11.30
C LEU A 671 -4.34 -16.42 11.75
N THR A 672 -4.94 -15.23 11.78
CA THR A 672 -4.25 -13.99 12.17
C THR A 672 -3.71 -14.03 13.60
N ARG A 673 -4.45 -14.62 14.55
CA ARG A 673 -4.01 -14.77 15.95
C ARG A 673 -2.78 -15.68 16.09
N ILE A 674 -2.65 -16.69 15.23
CA ILE A 674 -1.55 -17.68 15.26
C ILE A 674 -0.38 -17.25 14.36
N GLU A 675 -0.64 -16.63 13.22
CA GLU A 675 0.41 -16.26 12.24
C GLU A 675 1.43 -15.31 12.87
N GLY A 676 0.99 -14.33 13.67
CA GLY A 676 1.87 -13.23 14.11
C GLY A 676 2.27 -12.38 12.91
N GLU A 677 3.11 -12.96 12.03
CA GLU A 677 3.35 -12.51 10.66
C GLU A 677 2.66 -13.43 9.64
N PRO A 678 1.97 -12.86 8.65
CA PRO A 678 1.18 -13.63 7.69
C PRO A 678 2.05 -14.26 6.60
N LEU A 679 2.02 -15.59 6.54
CA LEU A 679 2.79 -16.40 5.60
C LEU A 679 1.88 -16.95 4.48
N LEU A 680 2.44 -17.12 3.28
CA LEU A 680 1.71 -17.83 2.23
C LEU A 680 1.67 -19.33 2.54
N LEU A 681 0.65 -20.02 2.03
CA LEU A 681 0.50 -21.46 2.24
C LEU A 681 1.72 -22.26 1.75
N ASP A 682 2.35 -21.81 0.66
CA ASP A 682 3.52 -22.50 0.11
C ASP A 682 4.77 -22.26 0.98
N ASP A 683 4.93 -21.05 1.53
CA ASP A 683 5.97 -20.75 2.54
C ASP A 683 5.78 -21.62 3.79
N LEU A 684 4.53 -21.80 4.23
CA LEU A 684 4.21 -22.67 5.37
C LEU A 684 4.56 -24.14 5.09
N LYS A 685 4.33 -24.64 3.87
CA LYS A 685 4.71 -26.01 3.51
C LYS A 685 6.22 -26.18 3.43
N ALA A 686 6.93 -25.25 2.79
CA ALA A 686 8.38 -25.27 2.73
C ALA A 686 8.99 -25.22 4.14
N ARG A 687 8.48 -24.33 5.00
CA ARG A 687 8.90 -24.23 6.41
C ARG A 687 8.58 -25.51 7.19
N ARG A 688 7.45 -26.16 6.92
CA ARG A 688 7.10 -27.46 7.52
C ARG A 688 8.12 -28.53 7.15
N GLU A 689 8.49 -28.64 5.88
CA GLU A 689 9.50 -29.60 5.41
C GLU A 689 10.88 -29.33 6.02
N GLU A 690 11.30 -28.05 6.08
CA GLU A 690 12.54 -27.64 6.73
C GLU A 690 12.59 -28.06 8.20
N LEU A 691 11.53 -27.78 8.96
CA LEU A 691 11.42 -28.14 10.37
C LEU A 691 11.38 -29.66 10.59
N GLN A 692 10.71 -30.40 9.71
CA GLN A 692 10.70 -31.86 9.74
C GLN A 692 12.09 -32.45 9.52
N ASN A 693 12.84 -31.88 8.56
CA ASN A 693 14.21 -32.27 8.29
C ASN A 693 15.14 -31.95 9.47
N GLU A 694 15.01 -30.77 10.09
CA GLU A 694 15.79 -30.39 11.27
C GLU A 694 15.57 -31.36 12.46
N ILE A 695 14.30 -31.72 12.74
CA ILE A 695 13.97 -32.68 13.80
C ILE A 695 14.53 -34.08 13.46
N ALA A 696 14.43 -34.50 12.19
CA ALA A 696 14.95 -35.79 11.74
C ALA A 696 16.48 -35.85 11.84
N GLU A 697 17.18 -34.77 11.48
CA GLU A 697 18.64 -34.64 11.60
C GLU A 697 19.06 -34.76 13.06
N ILE A 698 18.44 -34.00 13.97
CA ILE A 698 18.76 -34.08 15.41
C ILE A 698 18.44 -35.48 15.96
N GLY A 699 17.35 -36.10 15.51
CA GLY A 699 16.94 -37.46 15.88
C GLY A 699 17.79 -38.59 15.28
N SER A 700 18.74 -38.28 14.40
CA SER A 700 19.67 -39.23 13.77
C SER A 700 21.09 -39.17 14.34
N LEU A 701 21.34 -38.23 15.26
CA LEU A 701 22.66 -38.04 15.88
C LEU A 701 23.09 -39.27 16.73
N PRO A 702 24.41 -39.49 16.88
CA PRO A 702 24.95 -40.65 17.60
C PRO A 702 24.73 -40.59 19.13
N SER A 703 24.34 -39.44 19.69
CA SER A 703 24.01 -39.32 21.12
C SER A 703 22.71 -40.06 21.42
N GLU A 704 22.82 -41.22 22.08
CA GLU A 704 21.68 -42.04 22.48
C GLU A 704 20.72 -41.33 23.47
N PRO A 705 21.19 -40.63 24.52
CA PRO A 705 20.32 -39.93 25.47
C PRO A 705 19.48 -38.85 24.81
N LEU A 706 20.09 -38.03 23.94
CA LEU A 706 19.41 -36.98 23.20
C LEU A 706 18.39 -37.55 22.20
N ARG A 707 18.80 -38.57 21.45
CA ARG A 707 17.95 -39.23 20.45
C ARG A 707 16.69 -39.82 21.08
N LYS A 708 16.84 -40.51 22.22
CA LYS A 708 15.73 -41.11 22.96
C LYS A 708 14.76 -40.03 23.45
N LEU A 709 15.30 -38.97 24.07
CA LEU A 709 14.50 -37.86 24.58
C LEU A 709 13.68 -37.16 23.47
N VAL A 710 14.30 -36.91 22.31
CA VAL A 710 13.63 -36.26 21.17
C VAL A 710 12.52 -37.14 20.60
N LYS A 711 12.80 -38.43 20.35
CA LYS A 711 11.82 -39.35 19.74
C LYS A 711 10.68 -39.75 20.66
N GLU A 712 10.96 -40.01 21.94
CA GLU A 712 9.98 -40.56 22.88
C GLU A 712 9.21 -39.47 23.65
N LYS A 713 9.82 -38.29 23.86
CA LYS A 713 9.25 -37.25 24.73
C LYS A 713 8.90 -35.98 23.96
N VAL A 714 9.85 -35.38 23.23
CA VAL A 714 9.66 -34.09 22.55
C VAL A 714 8.63 -34.21 21.42
N VAL A 715 8.89 -35.05 20.41
CA VAL A 715 8.00 -35.13 19.23
C VAL A 715 6.57 -35.54 19.59
N PRO A 716 6.31 -36.60 20.38
CA PRO A 716 4.95 -37.01 20.73
C PRO A 716 4.18 -35.95 21.50
N ARG A 717 4.88 -35.18 22.35
CA ARG A 717 4.29 -34.09 23.13
C ARG A 717 3.71 -33.00 22.24
N PHE A 718 4.46 -32.51 21.25
CA PHE A 718 4.02 -31.44 20.35
C PHE A 718 3.06 -31.93 19.25
N VAL A 719 3.17 -33.19 18.80
CA VAL A 719 2.26 -33.77 17.79
C VAL A 719 0.88 -34.15 18.37
N SER A 720 0.72 -34.15 19.70
CA SER A 720 -0.54 -34.47 20.38
C SER A 720 -1.72 -33.55 19.98
N PHE A 721 -2.93 -34.10 20.01
CA PHE A 721 -4.16 -33.35 19.72
C PHE A 721 -4.39 -32.20 20.72
N GLY A 722 -4.11 -32.44 22.01
CA GLY A 722 -4.22 -31.40 23.05
C GLY A 722 -3.31 -30.20 22.76
N TYR A 723 -2.10 -30.42 22.24
CA TYR A 723 -1.20 -29.33 21.87
C TYR A 723 -1.68 -28.56 20.64
N LEU A 724 -2.34 -29.22 19.68
CA LEU A 724 -3.00 -28.54 18.55
C LEU A 724 -4.11 -27.63 19.04
N LEU A 725 -4.96 -28.14 19.92
CA LEU A 725 -6.11 -27.41 20.43
C LEU A 725 -5.66 -26.19 21.25
N ARG A 726 -4.55 -26.30 22.00
CA ARG A 726 -3.91 -25.18 22.69
C ARG A 726 -3.63 -24.01 21.74
N GLN A 727 -3.21 -24.27 20.50
CA GLN A 727 -2.93 -23.21 19.50
C GLN A 727 -4.17 -22.38 19.16
N TYR A 728 -5.36 -22.99 19.14
CA TYR A 728 -6.60 -22.30 18.81
C TYR A 728 -7.25 -21.62 20.02
N LEU A 729 -7.16 -22.24 21.19
CA LEU A 729 -7.84 -21.75 22.40
C LEU A 729 -7.06 -20.64 23.11
N LYS A 730 -5.74 -20.77 23.27
CA LYS A 730 -4.91 -19.81 24.00
C LYS A 730 -4.29 -18.77 23.07
N ARG A 731 -4.19 -17.51 23.52
CA ARG A 731 -3.50 -16.44 22.78
C ARG A 731 -2.08 -16.41 23.34
N GLU A 732 -1.23 -17.30 22.86
CA GLU A 732 0.16 -17.38 23.28
C GLU A 732 1.06 -16.91 22.14
N SER A 733 1.98 -16.00 22.43
CA SER A 733 3.05 -15.64 21.49
C SER A 733 3.95 -16.86 21.26
N LEU A 734 4.74 -16.85 20.18
CA LEU A 734 5.70 -17.93 19.96
C LEU A 734 6.71 -17.99 21.13
N ASP A 735 7.13 -16.83 21.63
CA ASP A 735 8.09 -16.73 22.74
C ASP A 735 7.52 -17.30 24.04
N GLU A 736 6.27 -16.97 24.39
CA GLU A 736 5.58 -17.52 25.57
C GLU A 736 5.45 -19.05 25.46
N LEU A 737 5.17 -19.54 24.25
CA LEU A 737 5.05 -20.97 23.98
C LEU A 737 6.41 -21.67 24.09
N LEU A 738 7.46 -21.08 23.53
CA LEU A 738 8.83 -21.60 23.61
C LEU A 738 9.37 -21.56 25.04
N GLU A 739 9.07 -20.52 25.80
CA GLU A 739 9.45 -20.40 27.21
C GLU A 739 8.75 -21.47 28.05
N SER A 740 7.43 -21.62 27.88
CA SER A 740 6.65 -22.70 28.52
C SER A 740 7.21 -24.08 28.18
N ALA A 741 7.60 -24.31 26.92
CA ALA A 741 8.21 -25.56 26.48
C ALA A 741 9.60 -25.78 27.09
N ARG A 742 10.47 -24.76 27.12
CA ARG A 742 11.81 -24.84 27.71
C ARG A 742 11.73 -25.13 29.22
N GLN A 743 10.75 -24.56 29.92
CA GLN A 743 10.51 -24.87 31.33
C GLN A 743 10.06 -26.32 31.53
N GLU A 744 9.18 -26.84 30.66
CA GLU A 744 8.68 -28.22 30.72
C GLU A 744 9.83 -29.25 30.61
N PHE A 745 10.80 -29.03 29.71
CA PHE A 745 11.94 -29.92 29.49
C PHE A 745 13.20 -29.54 30.31
N LYS A 746 13.10 -28.60 31.25
CA LYS A 746 14.26 -28.09 32.01
C LYS A 746 14.99 -29.18 32.79
N ALA A 747 14.26 -30.11 33.40
CA ALA A 747 14.82 -31.22 34.15
C ALA A 747 15.54 -32.22 33.24
N ASP A 748 14.94 -32.54 32.08
CA ASP A 748 15.56 -33.43 31.08
C ASP A 748 16.83 -32.79 30.48
N ALA A 749 16.81 -31.48 30.27
CA ALA A 749 17.95 -30.71 29.77
C ALA A 749 19.12 -30.65 30.76
N ALA A 750 18.88 -30.79 32.07
CA ALA A 750 19.93 -30.81 33.08
C ALA A 750 20.73 -32.12 33.09
N ALA A 751 20.18 -33.20 32.52
CA ALA A 751 20.84 -34.50 32.41
C ALA A 751 21.77 -34.63 31.19
N LEU A 752 21.92 -33.57 30.39
CA LEU A 752 22.66 -33.57 29.12
C LEU A 752 23.88 -32.63 29.18
N GLY A 753 24.91 -32.92 28.37
CA GLY A 753 26.04 -32.01 28.20
C GLY A 753 25.65 -30.72 27.45
N ASP A 754 26.43 -29.65 27.58
CA ASP A 754 26.10 -28.32 27.01
C ASP A 754 25.82 -28.33 25.49
N ARG A 755 26.57 -29.15 24.73
CA ARG A 755 26.34 -29.29 23.27
C ARG A 755 25.02 -29.98 22.96
N GLU A 756 24.64 -30.98 23.74
CA GLU A 756 23.40 -31.73 23.59
C GLU A 756 22.20 -30.90 24.05
N ARG A 757 22.35 -30.14 25.13
CA ARG A 757 21.35 -29.20 25.64
C ARG A 757 20.98 -28.13 24.60
N ARG A 758 21.97 -27.57 23.89
CA ARG A 758 21.71 -26.64 22.78
C ARG A 758 20.91 -27.30 21.64
N LYS A 759 21.24 -28.55 21.30
CA LYS A 759 20.51 -29.31 20.26
C LYS A 759 19.10 -29.70 20.70
N LEU A 760 18.90 -30.05 21.97
CA LEU A 760 17.58 -30.29 22.56
C LEU A 760 16.72 -29.03 22.48
N ASN A 761 17.26 -27.86 22.85
CA ASN A 761 16.53 -26.60 22.75
C ASN A 761 16.11 -26.29 21.31
N ARG A 762 17.00 -26.55 20.32
CA ARG A 762 16.64 -26.44 18.89
C ARG A 762 15.55 -27.43 18.50
N ALA A 763 15.62 -28.69 18.93
CA ALA A 763 14.59 -29.69 18.65
C ALA A 763 13.22 -29.32 19.25
N ILE A 764 13.21 -28.78 20.48
CA ILE A 764 12.00 -28.27 21.14
C ILE A 764 11.42 -27.10 20.34
N GLU A 765 12.27 -26.15 19.94
CA GLU A 765 11.87 -25.00 19.15
C GLU A 765 11.32 -25.39 17.77
N ALA A 766 12.00 -26.32 17.09
CA ALA A 766 11.56 -26.85 15.82
C ALA A 766 10.22 -27.60 15.94
N ALA A 767 10.05 -28.46 16.95
CA ALA A 767 8.82 -29.22 17.17
C ALA A 767 7.62 -28.32 17.56
N ALA A 768 7.86 -27.35 18.44
CA ALA A 768 6.88 -26.33 18.82
C ALA A 768 6.42 -25.50 17.61
N THR A 769 7.38 -25.01 16.82
CA THR A 769 7.12 -24.22 15.60
C THR A 769 6.42 -25.06 14.54
N LEU A 770 6.84 -26.32 14.34
CA LEU A 770 6.21 -27.26 13.41
C LEU A 770 4.73 -27.43 13.73
N ARG A 771 4.38 -27.54 15.01
CA ARG A 771 2.97 -27.68 15.41
C ARG A 771 2.15 -26.43 15.14
N ARG A 772 2.74 -25.25 15.33
CA ARG A 772 2.13 -23.97 14.98
C ARG A 772 1.90 -23.87 13.47
N VAL A 773 2.88 -24.28 12.66
CA VAL A 773 2.78 -24.34 11.19
C VAL A 773 1.70 -25.33 10.74
N ASP A 774 1.63 -26.52 11.34
CA ASP A 774 0.56 -27.50 11.07
C ASP A 774 -0.84 -26.89 11.35
N ALA A 775 -0.99 -26.19 12.48
CA ALA A 775 -2.25 -25.54 12.83
C ALA A 775 -2.69 -24.52 11.76
N LEU A 776 -1.75 -23.69 11.28
CA LEU A 776 -2.00 -22.75 10.19
C LEU A 776 -2.38 -23.45 8.88
N ILE A 777 -1.71 -24.55 8.52
CA ILE A 777 -2.02 -25.33 7.32
C ILE A 777 -3.42 -25.94 7.42
N TYR A 778 -3.81 -26.47 8.59
CA TYR A 778 -5.15 -27.02 8.79
C TYR A 778 -6.25 -25.97 8.65
N LEU A 779 -6.06 -24.78 9.24
CA LEU A 779 -6.98 -23.66 9.06
C LEU A 779 -7.09 -23.23 7.59
N HIS A 780 -5.97 -23.15 6.86
CA HIS A 780 -5.97 -22.87 5.42
C HIS A 780 -6.74 -23.93 4.61
N ARG A 781 -6.60 -25.21 4.95
CA ARG A 781 -7.37 -26.30 4.32
C ARG A 781 -8.86 -26.20 4.64
N LEU A 782 -9.20 -25.89 5.89
CA LEU A 782 -10.58 -25.74 6.36
C LEU A 782 -11.34 -24.68 5.56
N LEU A 783 -10.71 -23.55 5.24
CA LEU A 783 -11.29 -22.50 4.38
C LEU A 783 -11.70 -22.98 2.97
N ARG A 784 -11.13 -24.09 2.48
CA ARG A 784 -11.36 -24.62 1.13
C ARG A 784 -12.13 -25.94 1.12
N LEU A 785 -12.21 -26.64 2.24
CA LEU A 785 -12.77 -28.00 2.34
C LEU A 785 -14.25 -28.07 1.94
N TRP A 786 -15.04 -27.04 2.27
CA TRP A 786 -16.48 -26.99 2.03
C TRP A 786 -16.87 -26.68 0.58
N LEU A 787 -15.95 -26.10 -0.21
CA LEU A 787 -16.27 -25.59 -1.54
C LEU A 787 -16.54 -26.72 -2.56
N PRO A 788 -15.72 -27.79 -2.68
CA PRO A 788 -16.02 -28.90 -3.57
C PRO A 788 -17.38 -29.57 -3.33
N PRO A 789 -17.77 -29.97 -2.09
CA PRO A 789 -19.08 -30.58 -1.87
C PRO A 789 -20.22 -29.60 -2.15
N HIS A 790 -20.07 -28.32 -1.80
CA HIS A 790 -21.09 -27.29 -2.09
C HIS A 790 -21.35 -27.13 -3.59
N VAL A 791 -20.30 -27.09 -4.41
CA VAL A 791 -20.47 -26.92 -5.85
C VAL A 791 -20.98 -28.20 -6.52
N ALA A 792 -20.55 -29.37 -6.05
CA ALA A 792 -21.06 -30.65 -6.53
C ALA A 792 -22.56 -30.81 -6.23
N SER A 793 -22.99 -30.55 -5.01
CA SER A 793 -24.41 -30.61 -4.62
C SER A 793 -25.25 -29.55 -5.35
N THR A 794 -24.71 -28.34 -5.54
CA THR A 794 -25.40 -27.28 -6.31
C THR A 794 -25.62 -27.71 -7.76
N SER A 795 -24.62 -28.33 -8.39
CA SER A 795 -24.71 -28.80 -9.77
C SER A 795 -25.77 -29.90 -9.91
N LEU A 796 -25.79 -30.86 -8.97
CA LEU A 796 -26.81 -31.91 -8.91
C LEU A 796 -28.21 -31.32 -8.69
N MET A 797 -28.35 -30.42 -7.72
CA MET A 797 -29.61 -29.74 -7.40
C MET A 797 -30.17 -28.99 -8.61
N LEU A 798 -29.35 -28.21 -9.32
CA LEU A 798 -29.80 -27.48 -10.51
C LEU A 798 -30.29 -28.43 -11.62
N ALA A 799 -29.60 -29.55 -11.84
CA ALA A 799 -30.03 -30.54 -12.83
C ALA A 799 -31.37 -31.18 -12.45
N LEU A 800 -31.53 -31.61 -11.19
CA LEU A 800 -32.76 -32.20 -10.68
C LEU A 800 -33.92 -31.18 -10.66
N MET A 801 -33.63 -29.92 -10.37
CA MET A 801 -34.60 -28.83 -10.35
C MET A 801 -35.20 -28.58 -11.73
N VAL A 802 -34.39 -28.62 -12.80
CA VAL A 802 -34.92 -28.49 -14.18
C VAL A 802 -35.89 -29.62 -14.49
N VAL A 803 -35.53 -30.86 -14.16
CA VAL A 803 -36.41 -32.03 -14.35
C VAL A 803 -37.70 -31.89 -13.52
N HIS A 804 -37.58 -31.43 -12.28
CA HIS A 804 -38.72 -31.20 -11.39
C HIS A 804 -39.67 -30.12 -11.94
N ILE A 805 -39.15 -28.98 -12.42
CA ILE A 805 -39.97 -27.91 -13.02
C ILE A 805 -40.71 -28.44 -14.26
N ILE A 806 -40.04 -29.19 -15.14
CA ILE A 806 -40.67 -29.80 -16.32
C ILE A 806 -41.78 -30.76 -15.89
N GLN A 807 -41.52 -31.60 -14.89
CA GLN A 807 -42.50 -32.55 -14.36
C GLN A 807 -43.74 -31.82 -13.80
N VAL A 808 -43.55 -30.79 -12.98
CA VAL A 808 -44.64 -30.03 -12.37
C VAL A 808 -45.46 -29.30 -13.44
N ILE A 809 -44.81 -28.67 -14.44
CA ILE A 809 -45.53 -28.00 -15.54
C ILE A 809 -46.32 -29.02 -16.36
N TYR A 810 -45.73 -30.17 -16.68
CA TYR A 810 -46.39 -31.22 -17.44
C TYR A 810 -47.65 -31.75 -16.74
N TYR A 811 -47.57 -32.00 -15.43
CA TYR A 811 -48.71 -32.48 -14.64
C TYR A 811 -49.70 -31.38 -14.23
N ALA A 812 -49.30 -30.09 -14.25
CA ALA A 812 -50.23 -28.99 -14.03
C ALA A 812 -51.06 -28.65 -15.29
N TRP A 813 -50.57 -29.06 -16.47
CA TRP A 813 -51.24 -28.84 -17.76
C TRP A 813 -52.17 -30.00 -18.15
N ARG A 814 -51.95 -31.18 -17.56
CA ARG A 814 -52.88 -32.31 -17.57
C ARG A 814 -53.89 -32.17 -16.43
#